data_AF-A0A5N6BWS1-F1
#
_entry.id   AF-A0A5N6BWS1-F1
#
_cell.length_a   1.000
_cell.length_b   1.000
_cell.length_c   1.000
_cell.angle_alpha   90.00
_cell.angle_beta   90.00
_cell.angle_gamma   90.00
#
_symmetry.space_group_name_H-M   'P 1'
#
loop_
_entity.id
_entity.type
_entity.pdbx_description
1 polymer ?
#
loop_
_entity_poly.entity_id
_entity_poly.type
_entity_poly.pdbx_seq_one_letter_code
_entity_poly.pdbx_strand_id
1 'polypeptide(L)'
;MRLRPRGIALAATVLLTAGAVHLGSALPAAAGPTSGPTPSPAVAHTEREAVELARTSRQRVEVLSLRTENRQVFANADGSLTSETSALPERVRRGTGWADVDPTLVFGADGTVHTVATPLELTFSGGGTAPLAAIGEGGRSVAMTWPESLPKPSLEGDVATYAEVLPGVDLKVTASVLGFSEVLVVKSREAAANPALNRLTFGLRANGLSVRKTATGGLSAVTESGTEVFHAPAPRMWDSSGGQAAAATLKAGPAGEGRQAVMGVDVGPDRVALTPDENLLTAADTTYPVYIDPQWSGSKLAWTYVDKAYPSQEYWNSSHMPEAGSYGGGVKRSFFRMDSDNVNGKHILKATFRITQVKSWGCTSDPQAVQLWLTGGISSSTTWNRQPSWSSHLDSVASDAGYSSSCPDKGIEFDVTGAIVKAAKSGWSNTTFGLKDYNDTGGSVWGWKGFSSSPKLVIDYNTPPAAPSGIGTYPATPCVTGASRPAVNAGDAANPLQLKARIYDPDKANDGVRAEFVLHHYNAATGVWDDITSTMPGGGKTAYKYTTSATDHSVKLAGLVTGHSYGYKVRAYDGTDSSAWSKWCEFTVDTIDPTTLPKVTSADYPADTPDDWKGSVGWAGAFTLAPGDGESDVTAFRWALDDPALATAATQVQIPAGQTSVNVRLAPRHDWLNALYVYPVDRAGNVGKTPAVYSFYVDAGFGPEGHWRLDETSGTTAADSGATTHPATIAGGATWSGGRVAGGLRLDGGTGYGSTDGPVVHTDRSMSVSAWALLNDKSKNSTVVSQDAVRGTGFQLYYSSGSKRWVFSKFDADVDDKTIIRAISDAEPTTGIWTHLTGVWDAPHRQLRLYVNGILQSTTGPFPYAPWDATGPLQIGRVRSHGAYIENFAGDVDDVKIWKRELSDDPRTVNDPALGNEIAAMAKQPPIQRGWWTFEEGAGTTAANSTDSRWPAALGGGAGWSGDGFDGGGALSLNGTTGYATTPSAPLRTDHSYAVTAWVRLSGDDTCVLPSHAITVLAQDGAAYSSFYLGYRLIAENGVAVPHWSFSTTPDAASGTLTHAISAEPVDCSALNTWTHLAGVYDEQSKQIRLYVNGQLNDQRPVTGGWAAGALQIGRAKYRSAAVDYFSGDIDDVRAYTGILTDRQVVNIAMNLPLDG
;
A
#
# COMPACT_ATOMS: atom_id res chain seq x y z
N MET A 1 55.09 -10.48 24.59
CA MET A 1 54.48 -11.69 25.21
C MET A 1 53.23 -12.05 24.38
N ARG A 2 53.02 -13.28 23.91
CA ARG A 2 52.59 -14.50 24.65
C ARG A 2 51.29 -14.21 25.43
N LEU A 3 50.17 -14.94 25.31
CA LEU A 3 49.87 -16.25 24.69
C LEU A 3 48.33 -16.43 24.45
N ARG A 4 47.93 -17.31 23.51
CA ARG A 4 46.64 -18.06 23.44
C ARG A 4 46.78 -19.37 24.28
N PRO A 5 45.80 -20.31 24.48
CA PRO A 5 44.32 -20.39 24.17
C PRO A 5 43.41 -21.10 25.26
N ARG A 6 42.13 -21.41 24.87
CA ARG A 6 41.30 -22.65 25.14
C ARG A 6 40.37 -22.83 26.37
N GLY A 7 39.17 -23.41 26.08
CA GLY A 7 38.15 -24.06 26.96
C GLY A 7 36.72 -23.83 26.40
N ILE A 8 35.87 -24.78 25.92
CA ILE A 8 35.30 -26.08 26.42
C ILE A 8 34.22 -25.80 27.51
N ALA A 9 32.96 -26.28 27.51
CA ALA A 9 32.38 -27.58 27.12
C ALA A 9 30.88 -27.56 26.63
N LEU A 10 30.26 -28.76 26.50
CA LEU A 10 28.92 -29.09 25.97
C LEU A 10 28.22 -30.18 26.84
N ALA A 11 26.88 -30.17 27.04
CA ALA A 11 25.96 -31.30 27.45
C ALA A 11 24.54 -30.73 27.78
N ALA A 12 23.37 -31.25 27.36
CA ALA A 12 22.69 -32.57 27.55
C ALA A 12 22.13 -32.77 29.00
N THR A 13 20.93 -33.32 29.31
CA THR A 13 20.31 -34.64 28.97
C THR A 13 18.85 -34.72 29.54
N VAL A 14 17.77 -35.08 28.82
CA VAL A 14 16.93 -36.34 28.76
C VAL A 14 16.33 -36.94 30.07
N LEU A 15 15.06 -37.44 30.02
CA LEU A 15 14.46 -38.71 30.58
C LEU A 15 12.91 -38.55 30.86
N LEU A 16 11.99 -39.54 30.85
CA LEU A 16 11.87 -40.91 30.28
C LEU A 16 10.40 -41.47 30.43
N THR A 17 10.12 -42.65 29.82
CA THR A 17 9.03 -43.67 30.03
C THR A 17 7.69 -43.53 29.25
N ALA A 18 6.85 -44.57 29.08
CA ALA A 18 7.03 -46.02 28.70
C ALA A 18 5.65 -46.74 28.52
N GLY A 19 5.58 -47.84 27.73
CA GLY A 19 4.46 -48.82 27.74
C GLY A 19 4.06 -49.42 26.37
N ALA A 20 3.72 -50.72 26.29
CA ALA A 20 3.40 -51.43 25.04
C ALA A 20 2.28 -52.47 25.20
N VAL A 21 1.40 -52.63 24.18
CA VAL A 21 0.53 -53.81 23.94
C VAL A 21 0.28 -53.98 22.44
N HIS A 22 0.40 -55.20 21.91
CA HIS A 22 -0.12 -55.59 20.60
C HIS A 22 -1.50 -56.27 20.76
N LEU A 23 -2.49 -55.86 19.96
CA LEU A 23 -3.69 -56.64 19.68
C LEU A 23 -4.06 -56.45 18.21
N GLY A 24 -4.33 -57.56 17.50
CA GLY A 24 -4.72 -57.53 16.09
C GLY A 24 -6.23 -57.60 15.91
N SER A 25 -6.73 -56.90 14.89
CA SER A 25 -8.05 -57.10 14.29
C SER A 25 -7.97 -56.79 12.80
N ALA A 26 -8.77 -57.49 12.00
CA ALA A 26 -8.76 -57.40 10.54
C ALA A 26 -10.04 -56.74 10.00
N LEU A 27 -10.01 -56.43 8.68
CA LEU A 27 -11.06 -55.84 7.81
C LEU A 27 -11.02 -54.30 7.66
N PRO A 28 -11.42 -53.75 6.50
CA PRO A 28 -11.55 -54.34 5.15
C PRO A 28 -10.58 -53.70 4.13
N ALA A 29 -10.55 -54.20 2.89
CA ALA A 29 -9.71 -53.65 1.83
C ALA A 29 -10.14 -52.22 1.45
N ALA A 30 -9.21 -51.26 1.56
CA ALA A 30 -9.40 -49.91 1.05
C ALA A 30 -9.35 -49.90 -0.49
N ALA A 31 -10.20 -49.07 -1.10
CA ALA A 31 -10.23 -48.89 -2.55
C ALA A 31 -8.87 -48.40 -3.09
N GLY A 32 -8.59 -48.72 -4.36
CA GLY A 32 -7.38 -48.26 -5.03
C GLY A 32 -7.26 -46.72 -5.01
N PRO A 33 -6.03 -46.18 -5.05
CA PRO A 33 -5.82 -44.75 -4.90
C PRO A 33 -6.52 -43.98 -6.03
N THR A 34 -7.57 -43.25 -5.65
CA THR A 34 -8.10 -42.16 -6.47
C THR A 34 -6.95 -41.21 -6.80
N SER A 35 -6.73 -40.93 -8.08
CA SER A 35 -5.80 -39.90 -8.52
C SER A 35 -6.21 -38.57 -7.89
N GLY A 36 -5.46 -38.13 -6.88
CA GLY A 36 -5.63 -36.80 -6.31
C GLY A 36 -5.42 -35.74 -7.40
N PRO A 37 -5.98 -34.53 -7.24
CA PRO A 37 -5.80 -33.47 -8.23
C PRO A 37 -4.32 -33.21 -8.44
N THR A 38 -3.88 -33.28 -9.70
CA THR A 38 -2.54 -32.85 -10.10
C THR A 38 -2.30 -31.45 -9.55
N PRO A 39 -1.16 -31.16 -8.88
CA PRO A 39 -0.91 -29.84 -8.33
C PRO A 39 -1.06 -28.80 -9.44
N SER A 40 -1.90 -27.79 -9.19
CA SER A 40 -2.16 -26.72 -10.16
C SER A 40 -0.84 -26.10 -10.59
N PRO A 41 -0.60 -25.84 -11.89
CA PRO A 41 0.66 -25.27 -12.34
C PRO A 41 0.95 -23.98 -11.59
N ALA A 42 2.21 -23.75 -11.24
CA ALA A 42 2.60 -22.52 -10.59
C ALA A 42 2.28 -21.34 -11.52
N VAL A 43 1.64 -20.29 -10.96
CA VAL A 43 1.21 -19.09 -11.69
C VAL A 43 1.75 -17.85 -10.99
N ALA A 44 2.02 -16.81 -11.77
CA ALA A 44 2.36 -15.48 -11.28
C ALA A 44 1.65 -14.41 -12.13
N HIS A 45 1.50 -13.20 -11.60
CA HIS A 45 0.79 -12.15 -12.33
C HIS A 45 1.64 -11.53 -13.44
N THR A 46 2.94 -11.35 -13.21
CA THR A 46 3.87 -10.67 -14.14
C THR A 46 4.98 -11.60 -14.64
N GLU A 47 5.59 -11.26 -15.79
CA GLU A 47 6.75 -12.00 -16.34
C GLU A 47 7.87 -12.15 -15.30
N ARG A 48 8.22 -11.04 -14.62
CA ARG A 48 9.29 -11.00 -13.61
C ARG A 48 9.05 -11.96 -12.43
N GLU A 49 7.83 -11.98 -11.89
CA GLU A 49 7.46 -12.90 -10.81
C GLU A 49 7.50 -14.36 -11.30
N ALA A 50 7.03 -14.61 -12.53
CA ALA A 50 7.05 -15.95 -13.11
C ALA A 50 8.47 -16.48 -13.28
N VAL A 51 9.40 -15.67 -13.82
CA VAL A 51 10.80 -16.06 -14.02
C VAL A 51 11.48 -16.37 -12.69
N GLU A 52 11.30 -15.56 -11.66
CA GLU A 52 11.92 -15.83 -10.36
C GLU A 52 11.33 -17.07 -9.68
N LEU A 53 10.01 -17.26 -9.74
CA LEU A 53 9.35 -18.46 -9.23
C LEU A 53 9.77 -19.72 -10.04
N ALA A 54 9.96 -19.60 -11.35
CA ALA A 54 10.38 -20.72 -12.20
C ALA A 54 11.81 -21.16 -11.90
N ARG A 55 12.72 -20.20 -11.75
CA ARG A 55 14.12 -20.41 -11.38
C ARG A 55 14.25 -21.06 -9.99
N THR A 56 13.46 -20.62 -9.01
CA THR A 56 13.53 -21.12 -7.62
C THR A 56 12.84 -22.48 -7.46
N SER A 57 11.66 -22.68 -8.04
CA SER A 57 10.94 -23.96 -8.01
C SER A 57 11.55 -25.03 -8.95
N ARG A 58 12.31 -24.60 -9.95
CA ARG A 58 12.75 -25.41 -11.12
C ARG A 58 11.59 -26.01 -11.92
N GLN A 59 10.43 -25.36 -11.89
CA GLN A 59 9.23 -25.70 -12.66
C GLN A 59 8.88 -24.54 -13.59
N ARG A 60 8.15 -24.79 -14.68
CA ARG A 60 7.65 -23.68 -15.50
C ARG A 60 6.53 -22.95 -14.77
N VAL A 61 6.50 -21.61 -14.86
CA VAL A 61 5.49 -20.78 -14.18
C VAL A 61 4.73 -19.95 -15.20
N GLU A 62 3.41 -19.93 -15.13
CA GLU A 62 2.61 -19.16 -16.08
C GLU A 62 2.56 -17.66 -15.74
N VAL A 63 2.63 -16.84 -16.79
CA VAL A 63 2.46 -15.38 -16.75
C VAL A 63 0.98 -15.03 -17.00
N LEU A 64 0.21 -14.80 -15.93
CA LEU A 64 -1.23 -14.55 -16.05
C LEU A 64 -1.57 -13.25 -16.81
N SER A 65 -0.72 -12.23 -16.79
CA SER A 65 -0.93 -10.99 -17.55
C SER A 65 -0.83 -11.16 -19.07
N LEU A 66 -0.24 -12.26 -19.54
CA LEU A 66 -0.10 -12.59 -20.97
C LEU A 66 -1.08 -13.69 -21.43
N ARG A 67 -1.88 -14.24 -20.52
CA ARG A 67 -2.93 -15.22 -20.83
C ARG A 67 -4.04 -14.56 -21.66
N THR A 68 -4.43 -15.23 -22.74
CA THR A 68 -5.63 -14.91 -23.53
C THR A 68 -6.55 -16.15 -23.60
N GLU A 69 -7.63 -16.06 -24.37
CA GLU A 69 -8.53 -17.19 -24.63
C GLU A 69 -7.83 -18.38 -25.31
N ASN A 70 -6.77 -18.10 -26.09
CA ASN A 70 -6.06 -19.07 -26.92
C ASN A 70 -4.54 -19.16 -26.64
N ARG A 71 -3.99 -18.33 -25.75
CA ARG A 71 -2.53 -18.27 -25.50
C ARG A 71 -2.21 -18.29 -24.01
N GLN A 72 -1.15 -19.02 -23.67
CA GLN A 72 -0.49 -18.99 -22.37
C GLN A 72 1.00 -18.71 -22.59
N VAL A 73 1.63 -17.96 -21.67
CA VAL A 73 3.08 -17.75 -21.68
C VAL A 73 3.64 -18.27 -20.36
N PHE A 74 4.73 -19.02 -20.43
CA PHE A 74 5.40 -19.62 -19.27
C PHE A 74 6.83 -19.14 -19.19
N ALA A 75 7.30 -18.83 -17.99
CA ALA A 75 8.71 -18.67 -17.71
C ALA A 75 9.37 -20.01 -17.40
N ASN A 76 10.54 -20.23 -17.98
CA ASN A 76 11.35 -21.43 -17.78
C ASN A 76 12.43 -21.20 -16.70
N ALA A 77 12.93 -22.30 -16.13
CA ALA A 77 13.92 -22.24 -15.05
C ALA A 77 15.30 -21.71 -15.48
N ASP A 78 15.58 -21.64 -16.79
CA ASP A 78 16.77 -21.04 -17.39
C ASP A 78 16.63 -19.54 -17.72
N GLY A 79 15.44 -18.96 -17.51
CA GLY A 79 15.13 -17.57 -17.84
C GLY A 79 14.75 -17.34 -19.30
N SER A 80 14.43 -18.38 -20.08
CA SER A 80 13.70 -18.23 -21.34
C SER A 80 12.18 -18.17 -21.11
N LEU A 81 11.43 -17.71 -22.11
CA LEU A 81 9.96 -17.74 -22.11
C LEU A 81 9.45 -18.73 -23.17
N THR A 82 8.39 -19.47 -22.84
CA THR A 82 7.65 -20.33 -23.78
C THR A 82 6.25 -19.77 -23.99
N SER A 83 5.90 -19.43 -25.24
CA SER A 83 4.51 -19.17 -25.63
C SER A 83 3.85 -20.45 -26.13
N GLU A 84 2.68 -20.81 -25.59
CA GLU A 84 1.82 -21.88 -26.09
C GLU A 84 0.52 -21.28 -26.62
N THR A 85 0.32 -21.32 -27.94
CA THR A 85 -0.81 -20.72 -28.66
C THR A 85 -1.65 -21.81 -29.34
N SER A 86 -2.93 -21.94 -28.98
CA SER A 86 -3.89 -22.86 -29.59
C SER A 86 -4.63 -22.24 -30.77
N ALA A 87 -5.05 -23.07 -31.72
CA ALA A 87 -5.86 -22.66 -32.87
C ALA A 87 -7.33 -22.40 -32.51
N LEU A 88 -7.80 -22.88 -31.36
CA LEU A 88 -9.14 -22.65 -30.84
C LEU A 88 -9.06 -22.04 -29.43
N PRO A 89 -10.07 -21.27 -28.99
CA PRO A 89 -10.18 -20.86 -27.59
C PRO A 89 -10.23 -22.08 -26.66
N GLU A 90 -9.36 -22.09 -25.65
CA GLU A 90 -9.35 -23.10 -24.58
C GLU A 90 -9.88 -22.53 -23.26
N ARG A 91 -9.89 -21.20 -23.12
CA ARG A 91 -10.38 -20.49 -21.93
C ARG A 91 -11.21 -19.27 -22.26
N VAL A 92 -12.03 -18.87 -21.31
CA VAL A 92 -12.91 -17.69 -21.40
C VAL A 92 -12.80 -16.85 -20.16
N ARG A 93 -12.98 -15.54 -20.30
CA ARG A 93 -12.99 -14.62 -19.16
C ARG A 93 -14.37 -14.58 -18.52
N ARG A 94 -14.46 -14.93 -17.23
CA ARG A 94 -15.69 -14.86 -16.42
C ARG A 94 -15.44 -13.93 -15.23
N GLY A 95 -16.06 -12.75 -15.25
CA GLY A 95 -15.81 -11.70 -14.26
C GLY A 95 -14.34 -11.25 -14.29
N THR A 96 -13.66 -11.31 -13.14
CA THR A 96 -12.22 -11.03 -13.02
C THR A 96 -11.33 -12.24 -13.35
N GLY A 97 -11.89 -13.45 -13.44
CA GLY A 97 -11.14 -14.70 -13.60
C GLY A 97 -11.18 -15.31 -15.00
N TRP A 98 -10.45 -16.41 -15.16
CA TRP A 98 -10.46 -17.29 -16.33
C TRP A 98 -11.11 -18.63 -15.96
N ALA A 99 -11.97 -19.14 -16.83
CA ALA A 99 -12.49 -20.51 -16.77
C ALA A 99 -12.07 -21.26 -18.04
N ASP A 100 -11.93 -22.58 -17.96
CA ASP A 100 -11.79 -23.42 -19.16
C ASP A 100 -13.11 -23.41 -19.95
N VAL A 101 -13.04 -23.65 -21.26
CA VAL A 101 -14.23 -23.64 -22.13
C VAL A 101 -15.11 -24.87 -21.86
N ASP A 102 -16.39 -24.63 -21.60
CA ASP A 102 -17.43 -25.63 -21.37
C ASP A 102 -18.71 -25.28 -22.17
N PRO A 103 -18.98 -25.97 -23.29
CA PRO A 103 -20.17 -25.74 -24.12
C PRO A 103 -21.44 -26.43 -23.56
N THR A 104 -21.39 -27.08 -22.39
CA THR A 104 -22.55 -27.76 -21.79
C THR A 104 -23.73 -26.79 -21.61
N LEU A 105 -24.94 -27.26 -21.93
CA LEU A 105 -26.16 -26.44 -21.90
C LEU A 105 -26.93 -26.57 -20.58
N VAL A 106 -27.37 -25.42 -20.07
CA VAL A 106 -28.16 -25.29 -18.84
C VAL A 106 -29.31 -24.31 -19.04
N PHE A 107 -30.41 -24.51 -18.31
CA PHE A 107 -31.50 -23.53 -18.25
C PHE A 107 -31.11 -22.35 -17.36
N GLY A 108 -31.26 -21.13 -17.87
CA GLY A 108 -31.17 -19.88 -17.13
C GLY A 108 -32.41 -19.65 -16.24
N ALA A 109 -32.28 -18.71 -15.30
CA ALA A 109 -33.36 -18.35 -14.38
C ALA A 109 -34.54 -17.63 -15.09
N ASP A 110 -34.30 -17.07 -16.28
CA ASP A 110 -35.32 -16.50 -17.17
C ASP A 110 -36.03 -17.55 -18.06
N GLY A 111 -35.63 -18.82 -17.96
CA GLY A 111 -36.15 -19.93 -18.73
C GLY A 111 -35.49 -20.16 -20.08
N THR A 112 -34.56 -19.31 -20.53
CA THR A 112 -33.77 -19.55 -21.75
C THR A 112 -32.66 -20.58 -21.50
N VAL A 113 -31.97 -21.02 -22.55
CA VAL A 113 -30.90 -22.02 -22.48
C VAL A 113 -29.57 -21.38 -22.86
N HIS A 114 -28.51 -21.58 -22.06
CA HIS A 114 -27.17 -21.05 -22.34
C HIS A 114 -26.08 -22.10 -22.11
N THR A 115 -24.91 -21.83 -22.65
CA THR A 115 -23.66 -22.56 -22.38
C THR A 115 -23.02 -22.15 -21.04
N VAL A 116 -22.43 -23.11 -20.32
CA VAL A 116 -21.68 -22.86 -19.08
C VAL A 116 -20.53 -21.86 -19.26
N ALA A 117 -19.69 -22.01 -20.30
CA ALA A 117 -18.51 -21.18 -20.54
C ALA A 117 -18.02 -21.23 -22.00
N THR A 118 -18.51 -20.36 -22.89
CA THR A 118 -17.99 -20.19 -24.27
C THR A 118 -17.52 -18.75 -24.53
N PRO A 119 -16.56 -18.53 -25.47
CA PRO A 119 -16.06 -17.19 -25.79
C PRO A 119 -17.08 -16.34 -26.55
N LEU A 120 -17.98 -17.01 -27.28
CA LEU A 120 -19.15 -16.39 -27.91
C LEU A 120 -20.35 -16.51 -26.97
N GLU A 121 -21.20 -15.49 -27.00
CA GLU A 121 -22.47 -15.45 -26.26
C GLU A 121 -23.49 -16.32 -27.00
N LEU A 122 -23.70 -17.55 -26.54
CA LEU A 122 -24.66 -18.50 -27.11
C LEU A 122 -25.92 -18.60 -26.24
N THR A 123 -27.08 -18.39 -26.85
CA THR A 123 -28.39 -18.49 -26.18
C THR A 123 -29.39 -19.20 -27.10
N PHE A 124 -30.16 -20.12 -26.54
CA PHE A 124 -31.20 -20.89 -27.24
C PHE A 124 -32.54 -20.78 -26.51
N SER A 125 -33.63 -21.06 -27.23
CA SER A 125 -34.99 -20.94 -26.71
C SER A 125 -35.28 -21.90 -25.54
N GLY A 126 -36.04 -21.43 -24.56
CA GLY A 126 -36.67 -22.29 -23.55
C GLY A 126 -37.91 -23.03 -24.06
N GLY A 127 -38.31 -22.80 -25.31
CA GLY A 127 -39.65 -23.03 -25.83
C GLY A 127 -40.48 -21.73 -25.90
N GLY A 128 -41.68 -21.81 -26.45
CA GLY A 128 -42.53 -20.64 -26.71
C GLY A 128 -42.11 -19.87 -27.96
N THR A 129 -42.36 -18.56 -27.97
CA THR A 129 -42.09 -17.65 -29.10
C THR A 129 -40.76 -16.90 -28.99
N ALA A 130 -39.89 -17.28 -28.05
CA ALA A 130 -38.54 -16.74 -27.93
C ALA A 130 -37.67 -17.13 -29.15
N PRO A 131 -36.66 -16.32 -29.52
CA PRO A 131 -35.71 -16.66 -30.57
C PRO A 131 -35.13 -18.07 -30.37
N LEU A 132 -35.06 -18.84 -31.45
CA LEU A 132 -34.57 -20.23 -31.46
C LEU A 132 -33.12 -20.29 -30.98
N ALA A 133 -32.28 -19.45 -31.57
CA ALA A 133 -30.85 -19.39 -31.32
C ALA A 133 -30.32 -17.97 -31.53
N ALA A 134 -29.36 -17.56 -30.71
CA ALA A 134 -28.62 -16.31 -30.86
C ALA A 134 -27.13 -16.55 -30.61
N ILE A 135 -26.31 -15.92 -31.45
CA ILE A 135 -24.85 -15.87 -31.36
C ILE A 135 -24.41 -14.41 -31.22
N GLY A 136 -23.62 -14.12 -30.19
CA GLY A 136 -23.18 -12.77 -29.84
C GLY A 136 -21.68 -12.66 -29.58
N GLU A 137 -21.13 -11.48 -29.88
CA GLU A 137 -19.75 -11.12 -29.60
C GLU A 137 -19.62 -9.61 -29.39
N GLY A 138 -19.21 -9.19 -28.19
CA GLY A 138 -18.88 -7.79 -27.90
C GLY A 138 -20.04 -6.81 -28.18
N GLY A 139 -21.26 -7.20 -27.80
CA GLY A 139 -22.49 -6.41 -28.01
C GLY A 139 -23.10 -6.47 -29.41
N ARG A 140 -22.45 -7.16 -30.37
CA ARG A 140 -23.03 -7.48 -31.69
C ARG A 140 -23.64 -8.87 -31.66
N SER A 141 -24.72 -9.10 -32.38
CA SER A 141 -25.35 -10.43 -32.40
C SER A 141 -26.16 -10.72 -33.66
N VAL A 142 -26.37 -12.01 -33.93
CA VAL A 142 -27.35 -12.53 -34.88
C VAL A 142 -28.26 -13.49 -34.13
N ALA A 143 -29.58 -13.32 -34.28
CA ALA A 143 -30.60 -14.16 -33.67
C ALA A 143 -31.57 -14.68 -34.73
N MET A 144 -31.84 -15.99 -34.69
CA MET A 144 -32.80 -16.68 -35.53
C MET A 144 -34.04 -17.05 -34.72
N THR A 145 -35.22 -17.02 -35.36
CA THR A 145 -36.53 -17.30 -34.75
C THR A 145 -37.25 -18.35 -35.58
N TRP A 146 -37.79 -19.38 -34.91
CA TRP A 146 -38.65 -20.38 -35.54
C TRP A 146 -40.03 -19.77 -35.89
N PRO A 147 -40.68 -20.13 -37.02
CA PRO A 147 -41.97 -19.54 -37.40
C PRO A 147 -43.12 -19.79 -36.42
N GLU A 148 -43.08 -20.94 -35.73
CA GLU A 148 -44.11 -21.37 -34.80
C GLU A 148 -43.59 -21.35 -33.35
N SER A 149 -44.48 -21.62 -32.39
CA SER A 149 -44.06 -21.76 -30.98
C SER A 149 -43.21 -23.02 -30.83
N LEU A 150 -41.99 -22.88 -30.32
CA LEU A 150 -41.12 -24.02 -30.03
C LEU A 150 -41.65 -24.81 -28.81
N PRO A 151 -41.49 -26.14 -28.79
CA PRO A 151 -41.66 -26.94 -27.58
C PRO A 151 -40.54 -26.64 -26.58
N LYS A 152 -40.68 -27.05 -25.32
CA LYS A 152 -39.57 -26.97 -24.36
C LYS A 152 -38.49 -28.03 -24.71
N PRO A 153 -37.20 -27.67 -24.85
CA PRO A 153 -36.18 -28.65 -25.22
C PRO A 153 -35.77 -29.57 -24.06
N SER A 154 -35.28 -30.76 -24.40
CA SER A 154 -34.43 -31.58 -23.50
C SER A 154 -32.96 -31.25 -23.74
N LEU A 155 -32.16 -31.20 -22.67
CA LEU A 155 -30.73 -30.88 -22.72
C LEU A 155 -29.89 -32.13 -22.44
N GLU A 156 -28.89 -32.40 -23.27
CA GLU A 156 -27.92 -33.48 -23.10
C GLU A 156 -26.53 -32.97 -23.53
N GLY A 157 -25.63 -32.76 -22.55
CA GLY A 157 -24.31 -32.20 -22.82
C GLY A 157 -24.40 -30.82 -23.48
N ASP A 158 -23.80 -30.68 -24.67
CA ASP A 158 -23.84 -29.48 -25.49
C ASP A 158 -25.01 -29.42 -26.49
N VAL A 159 -26.02 -30.30 -26.36
CA VAL A 159 -27.16 -30.44 -27.28
C VAL A 159 -28.50 -30.11 -26.63
N ALA A 160 -29.30 -29.28 -27.28
CA ALA A 160 -30.71 -29.03 -26.97
C ALA A 160 -31.61 -29.67 -28.05
N THR A 161 -32.51 -30.58 -27.66
CA THR A 161 -33.45 -31.25 -28.57
C THR A 161 -34.88 -30.73 -28.36
N TYR A 162 -35.44 -30.10 -29.39
CA TYR A 162 -36.84 -29.68 -29.49
C TYR A 162 -37.59 -30.77 -30.25
N ALA A 163 -38.39 -31.56 -29.53
CA ALA A 163 -39.09 -32.70 -30.12
C ALA A 163 -40.37 -32.28 -30.86
N GLU A 164 -40.62 -32.84 -32.04
CA GLU A 164 -41.83 -32.61 -32.85
C GLU A 164 -42.08 -31.11 -33.18
N VAL A 165 -41.04 -30.37 -33.60
CA VAL A 165 -41.19 -28.97 -34.08
C VAL A 165 -42.02 -28.87 -35.36
N LEU A 166 -42.10 -29.98 -36.10
CA LEU A 166 -43.14 -30.32 -37.06
C LEU A 166 -43.50 -31.80 -36.81
N PRO A 167 -44.69 -32.28 -37.21
CA PRO A 167 -45.04 -33.69 -37.08
C PRO A 167 -43.99 -34.63 -37.70
N GLY A 168 -43.36 -35.47 -36.87
CA GLY A 168 -42.29 -36.39 -37.24
C GLY A 168 -40.91 -35.76 -37.47
N VAL A 169 -40.69 -34.50 -37.06
CA VAL A 169 -39.41 -33.78 -37.22
C VAL A 169 -38.96 -33.19 -35.88
N ASP A 170 -37.77 -33.56 -35.42
CA ASP A 170 -37.11 -32.90 -34.28
C ASP A 170 -36.16 -31.81 -34.77
N LEU A 171 -35.91 -30.80 -33.94
CA LEU A 171 -34.83 -29.83 -34.13
C LEU A 171 -33.80 -30.01 -33.02
N LYS A 172 -32.53 -30.21 -33.38
CA LYS A 172 -31.42 -30.37 -32.46
C LYS A 172 -30.42 -29.24 -32.64
N VAL A 173 -30.16 -28.48 -31.58
CA VAL A 173 -29.19 -27.37 -31.59
C VAL A 173 -27.98 -27.78 -30.76
N THR A 174 -26.78 -27.68 -31.31
CA THR A 174 -25.52 -28.09 -30.66
C THR A 174 -24.61 -26.89 -30.50
N ALA A 175 -24.16 -26.62 -29.27
CA ALA A 175 -23.19 -25.57 -28.97
C ALA A 175 -21.74 -26.04 -29.19
N SER A 176 -20.86 -25.08 -29.44
CA SER A 176 -19.42 -25.32 -29.59
C SER A 176 -18.62 -24.07 -29.20
N VAL A 177 -17.30 -24.22 -29.09
CA VAL A 177 -16.39 -23.11 -28.79
C VAL A 177 -16.34 -22.04 -29.90
N LEU A 178 -16.80 -22.39 -31.11
CA LEU A 178 -16.80 -21.53 -32.29
C LEU A 178 -18.19 -20.98 -32.66
N GLY A 179 -19.27 -21.43 -32.03
CA GLY A 179 -20.63 -21.10 -32.46
C GLY A 179 -21.62 -22.24 -32.22
N PHE A 180 -22.65 -22.38 -33.06
CA PHE A 180 -23.65 -23.43 -32.93
C PHE A 180 -24.07 -24.03 -34.29
N SER A 181 -24.51 -25.28 -34.30
CA SER A 181 -25.23 -25.89 -35.43
C SER A 181 -26.67 -26.19 -35.06
N GLU A 182 -27.58 -26.13 -36.02
CA GLU A 182 -28.97 -26.52 -35.85
C GLU A 182 -29.32 -27.59 -36.90
N VAL A 183 -29.87 -28.72 -36.46
CA VAL A 183 -30.13 -29.88 -37.34
C VAL A 183 -31.59 -30.31 -37.18
N LEU A 184 -32.37 -30.21 -38.26
CA LEU A 184 -33.68 -30.84 -38.32
C LEU A 184 -33.51 -32.33 -38.66
N VAL A 185 -34.12 -33.19 -37.86
CA VAL A 185 -34.09 -34.65 -37.98
C VAL A 185 -35.46 -35.12 -38.45
N VAL A 186 -35.61 -35.33 -39.75
CA VAL A 186 -36.84 -35.82 -40.39
C VAL A 186 -36.89 -37.34 -40.22
N LYS A 187 -37.75 -37.82 -39.32
CA LYS A 187 -37.71 -39.21 -38.82
C LYS A 187 -38.18 -40.26 -39.82
N SER A 188 -39.09 -39.90 -40.72
CA SER A 188 -39.74 -40.84 -41.64
C SER A 188 -40.16 -40.20 -42.95
N ARG A 189 -40.63 -41.04 -43.89
CA ARG A 189 -41.15 -40.64 -45.20
C ARG A 189 -42.42 -39.81 -45.10
N GLU A 190 -43.27 -40.10 -44.12
CA GLU A 190 -44.49 -39.36 -43.83
C GLU A 190 -44.16 -37.94 -43.33
N ALA A 191 -43.13 -37.81 -42.48
CA ALA A 191 -42.63 -36.52 -42.02
C ALA A 191 -42.04 -35.69 -43.18
N ALA A 192 -41.31 -36.35 -44.08
CA ALA A 192 -40.71 -35.72 -45.27
C ALA A 192 -41.71 -35.15 -46.26
N ALA A 193 -42.97 -35.63 -46.25
CA ALA A 193 -44.06 -35.12 -47.08
C ALA A 193 -44.72 -33.84 -46.52
N ASN A 194 -44.26 -33.32 -45.38
CA ASN A 194 -44.78 -32.09 -44.78
C ASN A 194 -44.43 -30.86 -45.65
N PRO A 195 -45.41 -30.10 -46.19
CA PRO A 195 -45.15 -28.95 -47.06
C PRO A 195 -44.26 -27.85 -46.45
N ALA A 196 -44.14 -27.76 -45.12
CA ALA A 196 -43.23 -26.84 -44.45
C ALA A 196 -41.74 -27.13 -44.75
N LEU A 197 -41.39 -28.38 -45.09
CA LEU A 197 -40.03 -28.77 -45.47
C LEU A 197 -39.64 -28.31 -46.88
N ASN A 198 -40.59 -27.95 -47.74
CA ASN A 198 -40.30 -27.47 -49.10
C ASN A 198 -39.60 -26.10 -49.09
N ARG A 199 -39.81 -25.29 -48.04
CA ARG A 199 -39.13 -24.00 -47.83
C ARG A 199 -39.14 -23.60 -46.35
N LEU A 200 -38.08 -23.96 -45.64
CA LEU A 200 -37.88 -23.60 -44.25
C LEU A 200 -37.51 -22.12 -44.13
N THR A 201 -38.38 -21.30 -43.56
CA THR A 201 -38.12 -19.86 -43.35
C THR A 201 -37.89 -19.60 -41.87
N PHE A 202 -36.85 -18.83 -41.54
CA PHE A 202 -36.50 -18.42 -40.18
C PHE A 202 -36.55 -16.91 -40.09
N GLY A 203 -37.12 -16.36 -39.02
CA GLY A 203 -37.00 -14.94 -38.72
C GLY A 203 -35.55 -14.60 -38.34
N LEU A 204 -35.01 -13.49 -38.82
CA LEU A 204 -33.64 -13.06 -38.60
C LEU A 204 -33.62 -11.67 -37.96
N ARG A 205 -32.85 -11.49 -36.90
CA ARG A 205 -32.48 -10.19 -36.34
C ARG A 205 -30.98 -10.10 -36.20
N ALA A 206 -30.40 -8.99 -36.64
CA ALA A 206 -28.98 -8.70 -36.47
C ALA A 206 -28.82 -7.37 -35.72
N ASN A 207 -27.94 -7.33 -34.72
CA ASN A 207 -27.60 -6.13 -33.96
C ASN A 207 -26.16 -5.72 -34.24
N GLY A 208 -25.95 -4.50 -34.73
CA GLY A 208 -24.64 -3.97 -35.11
C GLY A 208 -23.98 -4.70 -36.31
N LEU A 209 -24.75 -5.50 -37.05
CA LEU A 209 -24.30 -6.36 -38.15
C LEU A 209 -25.31 -6.35 -39.31
N SER A 210 -24.84 -6.62 -40.52
CA SER A 210 -25.66 -6.92 -41.69
C SER A 210 -25.35 -8.33 -42.19
N VAL A 211 -26.39 -9.14 -42.42
CA VAL A 211 -26.25 -10.51 -42.94
C VAL A 211 -26.41 -10.51 -44.45
N ARG A 212 -25.50 -11.17 -45.17
CA ARG A 212 -25.49 -11.30 -46.63
C ARG A 212 -25.16 -12.73 -47.05
N LYS A 213 -25.63 -13.12 -48.23
CA LYS A 213 -25.27 -14.40 -48.86
C LYS A 213 -23.84 -14.35 -49.41
N THR A 214 -23.06 -15.41 -49.23
CA THR A 214 -21.69 -15.55 -49.79
C THR A 214 -21.73 -16.05 -51.24
N ALA A 215 -20.62 -15.86 -51.98
CA ALA A 215 -20.48 -16.35 -53.35
C ALA A 215 -20.50 -17.89 -53.46
N THR A 216 -20.26 -18.59 -52.36
CA THR A 216 -20.26 -20.05 -52.17
C THR A 216 -21.62 -20.61 -51.72
N GLY A 217 -22.60 -19.74 -51.42
CA GLY A 217 -23.98 -20.12 -51.09
C GLY A 217 -24.34 -20.09 -49.61
N GLY A 218 -23.38 -19.82 -48.72
CA GLY A 218 -23.58 -19.63 -47.28
C GLY A 218 -23.97 -18.19 -46.89
N LEU A 219 -23.78 -17.83 -45.62
CA LEU A 219 -24.07 -16.53 -45.03
C LEU A 219 -22.83 -15.91 -44.36
N SER A 220 -22.79 -14.58 -44.34
CA SER A 220 -21.75 -13.77 -43.71
C SER A 220 -22.42 -12.62 -42.97
N ALA A 221 -22.20 -12.51 -41.66
CA ALA A 221 -22.64 -11.40 -40.83
C ALA A 221 -21.48 -10.43 -40.65
N VAL A 222 -21.59 -9.24 -41.24
CA VAL A 222 -20.52 -8.25 -41.31
C VAL A 222 -20.84 -6.96 -40.58
N THR A 223 -19.81 -6.29 -40.08
CA THR A 223 -19.89 -4.91 -39.60
C THR A 223 -20.17 -3.94 -40.76
N GLU A 224 -20.48 -2.67 -40.44
CA GLU A 224 -20.58 -1.58 -41.41
C GLU A 224 -19.27 -1.41 -42.24
N SER A 225 -18.10 -1.67 -41.65
CA SER A 225 -16.82 -1.70 -42.35
C SER A 225 -16.59 -2.93 -43.26
N GLY A 226 -17.58 -3.84 -43.36
CA GLY A 226 -17.52 -5.06 -44.15
C GLY A 226 -16.71 -6.21 -43.52
N THR A 227 -16.33 -6.09 -42.24
CA THR A 227 -15.55 -7.10 -41.50
C THR A 227 -16.46 -8.25 -41.06
N GLU A 228 -16.11 -9.49 -41.41
CA GLU A 228 -16.86 -10.70 -41.04
C GLU A 228 -16.70 -11.05 -39.56
N VAL A 229 -17.83 -11.10 -38.84
CA VAL A 229 -17.90 -11.44 -37.40
C VAL A 229 -18.43 -12.86 -37.21
N PHE A 230 -19.50 -13.21 -37.93
CA PHE A 230 -20.02 -14.57 -37.99
C PHE A 230 -20.16 -15.06 -39.44
N HIS A 231 -19.96 -16.35 -39.65
CA HIS A 231 -20.06 -17.03 -40.95
C HIS A 231 -20.88 -18.31 -40.80
N ALA A 232 -21.72 -18.59 -41.79
CA ALA A 232 -22.39 -19.88 -41.96
C ALA A 232 -22.01 -20.44 -43.33
N PRO A 233 -21.45 -21.66 -43.44
CA PRO A 233 -21.22 -22.29 -44.73
C PRO A 233 -22.55 -22.58 -45.45
N ALA A 234 -22.47 -22.93 -46.74
CA ALA A 234 -23.65 -23.37 -47.50
C ALA A 234 -24.28 -24.61 -46.81
N PRO A 235 -25.56 -24.52 -46.38
CA PRO A 235 -26.16 -25.52 -45.52
C PRO A 235 -26.48 -26.79 -46.31
N ARG A 236 -26.41 -27.94 -45.63
CA ARG A 236 -26.42 -29.26 -46.27
C ARG A 236 -27.55 -30.12 -45.74
N MET A 237 -27.92 -31.13 -46.53
CA MET A 237 -28.79 -32.19 -46.06
C MET A 237 -28.31 -33.57 -46.54
N TRP A 238 -28.61 -34.61 -45.77
CA TRP A 238 -28.17 -35.97 -46.06
C TRP A 238 -29.11 -37.05 -45.51
N ASP A 239 -29.09 -38.21 -46.15
CA ASP A 239 -29.84 -39.40 -45.73
C ASP A 239 -28.96 -40.41 -44.96
N SER A 240 -29.61 -41.42 -44.38
CA SER A 240 -28.96 -42.46 -43.56
C SER A 240 -28.50 -43.69 -44.36
N SER A 241 -28.35 -43.60 -45.68
CA SER A 241 -28.07 -44.77 -46.54
C SER A 241 -26.65 -45.36 -46.39
N GLY A 242 -25.68 -44.55 -45.93
CA GLY A 242 -24.26 -44.93 -45.77
C GLY A 242 -23.94 -45.78 -44.54
N GLY A 243 -24.91 -46.56 -44.01
CA GLY A 243 -24.77 -47.38 -42.81
C GLY A 243 -25.25 -46.70 -41.52
N GLN A 244 -25.56 -47.51 -40.49
CA GLN A 244 -26.08 -47.01 -39.21
C GLN A 244 -25.07 -46.09 -38.50
N ALA A 245 -25.31 -44.79 -38.57
CA ALA A 245 -24.88 -43.89 -37.52
C ALA A 245 -25.58 -44.33 -36.22
N ALA A 246 -24.82 -44.89 -35.27
CA ALA A 246 -25.33 -45.13 -33.92
C ALA A 246 -25.86 -43.81 -33.36
N ALA A 247 -27.06 -43.83 -32.78
CA ALA A 247 -27.90 -42.66 -32.51
C ALA A 247 -27.41 -41.74 -31.37
N ALA A 248 -26.10 -41.59 -31.18
CA ALA A 248 -25.48 -40.96 -30.02
C ALA A 248 -24.89 -39.56 -30.27
N THR A 249 -24.34 -39.23 -31.45
CA THR A 249 -23.73 -37.90 -31.68
C THR A 249 -23.88 -37.38 -33.12
N LEU A 250 -24.48 -36.19 -33.25
CA LEU A 250 -24.58 -35.44 -34.53
C LEU A 250 -23.24 -34.91 -35.06
N LYS A 251 -22.16 -34.96 -34.26
CA LYS A 251 -20.84 -34.39 -34.56
C LYS A 251 -20.08 -35.06 -35.71
N ALA A 252 -20.54 -36.20 -36.23
CA ALA A 252 -19.81 -36.98 -37.24
C ALA A 252 -20.04 -36.52 -38.69
N GLY A 253 -21.04 -35.66 -38.95
CA GLY A 253 -21.49 -35.35 -40.31
C GLY A 253 -22.10 -36.56 -41.03
N PRO A 254 -22.31 -36.48 -42.37
CA PRO A 254 -22.82 -37.60 -43.15
C PRO A 254 -21.81 -38.76 -43.23
N ALA A 255 -22.32 -39.99 -43.17
CA ALA A 255 -21.53 -41.20 -43.45
C ALA A 255 -20.98 -41.17 -44.89
N GLY A 256 -19.78 -41.74 -45.10
CA GLY A 256 -19.01 -41.59 -46.35
C GLY A 256 -19.68 -42.12 -47.62
N GLU A 257 -20.72 -42.95 -47.51
CA GLU A 257 -21.50 -43.49 -48.62
C GLU A 257 -22.97 -42.98 -48.65
N GLY A 258 -23.36 -42.10 -47.73
CA GLY A 258 -24.71 -41.53 -47.66
C GLY A 258 -24.96 -40.44 -48.70
N ARG A 259 -26.20 -40.35 -49.21
CA ARG A 259 -26.60 -39.35 -50.21
C ARG A 259 -26.65 -37.95 -49.58
N GLN A 260 -26.12 -36.95 -50.28
CA GLN A 260 -25.92 -35.59 -49.77
C GLN A 260 -26.30 -34.53 -50.81
N ALA A 261 -26.88 -33.41 -50.38
CA ALA A 261 -27.17 -32.24 -51.20
C ALA A 261 -26.81 -30.93 -50.48
N VAL A 262 -26.53 -29.87 -51.26
CA VAL A 262 -26.40 -28.49 -50.77
C VAL A 262 -27.73 -27.80 -50.99
N MET A 263 -28.26 -27.14 -49.96
CA MET A 263 -29.57 -26.50 -50.00
C MET A 263 -29.51 -25.07 -50.55
N GLY A 264 -30.59 -24.62 -51.17
CA GLY A 264 -30.72 -23.25 -51.62
C GLY A 264 -30.89 -22.29 -50.44
N VAL A 265 -30.18 -21.16 -50.44
CA VAL A 265 -30.30 -20.11 -49.41
C VAL A 265 -30.80 -18.80 -50.02
N ASP A 266 -31.78 -18.17 -49.39
CA ASP A 266 -32.32 -16.84 -49.70
C ASP A 266 -32.30 -15.96 -48.43
N VAL A 267 -31.97 -14.68 -48.56
CA VAL A 267 -31.71 -13.76 -47.43
C VAL A 267 -32.49 -12.47 -47.62
N GLY A 268 -33.38 -12.18 -46.68
CA GLY A 268 -34.06 -10.89 -46.56
C GLY A 268 -33.50 -10.05 -45.40
N PRO A 269 -33.97 -8.80 -45.24
CA PRO A 269 -33.56 -7.93 -44.13
C PRO A 269 -33.97 -8.47 -42.75
N ASP A 270 -34.98 -9.35 -42.69
CA ASP A 270 -35.67 -9.82 -41.50
C ASP A 270 -35.84 -11.35 -41.45
N ARG A 271 -35.25 -12.09 -42.41
CA ARG A 271 -35.44 -13.54 -42.57
C ARG A 271 -34.33 -14.23 -43.35
N VAL A 272 -34.15 -15.52 -43.09
CA VAL A 272 -33.40 -16.47 -43.93
C VAL A 272 -34.36 -17.56 -44.39
N ALA A 273 -34.32 -17.95 -45.65
CA ALA A 273 -35.07 -19.11 -46.14
C ALA A 273 -34.13 -20.16 -46.76
N LEU A 274 -34.32 -21.41 -46.35
CA LEU A 274 -33.63 -22.59 -46.86
C LEU A 274 -34.59 -23.39 -47.74
N THR A 275 -34.06 -23.90 -48.85
CA THR A 275 -34.77 -24.79 -49.77
C THR A 275 -34.07 -26.14 -49.78
N PRO A 276 -34.55 -27.12 -48.99
CA PRO A 276 -34.12 -28.51 -49.08
C PRO A 276 -34.29 -29.11 -50.47
N ASP A 277 -33.46 -30.09 -50.81
CA ASP A 277 -33.55 -30.84 -52.07
C ASP A 277 -34.68 -31.88 -52.00
N GLU A 278 -35.72 -31.69 -52.80
CA GLU A 278 -36.92 -32.54 -52.83
C GLU A 278 -36.62 -33.98 -53.25
N ASN A 279 -35.64 -34.19 -54.14
CA ASN A 279 -35.25 -35.54 -54.59
C ASN A 279 -34.55 -36.32 -53.47
N LEU A 280 -33.70 -35.66 -52.68
CA LEU A 280 -33.08 -36.28 -51.51
C LEU A 280 -34.08 -36.45 -50.37
N LEU A 281 -35.03 -35.53 -50.18
CA LEU A 281 -36.07 -35.64 -49.16
C LEU A 281 -37.06 -36.78 -49.42
N THR A 282 -37.43 -37.06 -50.68
CA THR A 282 -38.63 -37.87 -50.98
C THR A 282 -38.42 -39.07 -51.91
N ALA A 283 -37.25 -39.25 -52.54
CA ALA A 283 -37.04 -40.36 -53.47
C ALA A 283 -37.23 -41.75 -52.83
N ALA A 284 -37.55 -42.75 -53.66
CA ALA A 284 -37.88 -44.10 -53.19
C ALA A 284 -36.71 -44.81 -52.48
N ASP A 285 -35.47 -44.40 -52.80
CA ASP A 285 -34.20 -44.89 -52.25
C ASP A 285 -33.66 -44.04 -51.08
N THR A 286 -34.36 -42.97 -50.66
CA THR A 286 -34.01 -42.19 -49.45
C THR A 286 -34.18 -43.03 -48.19
N THR A 287 -33.12 -43.09 -47.37
CA THR A 287 -33.10 -43.79 -46.08
C THR A 287 -33.23 -42.80 -44.91
N TYR A 288 -34.27 -42.96 -44.10
CA TYR A 288 -34.53 -42.08 -42.94
C TYR A 288 -33.84 -42.56 -41.66
N PRO A 289 -33.49 -41.66 -40.71
CA PRO A 289 -33.75 -40.22 -40.73
C PRO A 289 -32.94 -39.45 -41.79
N VAL A 290 -33.53 -38.35 -42.27
CA VAL A 290 -32.85 -37.35 -43.11
C VAL A 290 -32.53 -36.14 -42.24
N TYR A 291 -31.33 -35.61 -42.39
CA TYR A 291 -30.82 -34.49 -41.62
C TYR A 291 -30.71 -33.25 -42.50
N ILE A 292 -31.11 -32.10 -41.96
CA ILE A 292 -31.03 -30.76 -42.59
C ILE A 292 -30.25 -29.85 -41.64
N ASP A 293 -29.06 -29.39 -42.05
CA ASP A 293 -28.04 -28.76 -41.19
C ASP A 293 -27.51 -27.43 -41.78
N PRO A 294 -28.02 -26.29 -41.29
CA PRO A 294 -27.30 -25.03 -41.25
C PRO A 294 -26.51 -24.85 -39.93
N GLN A 295 -25.35 -24.19 -40.01
CA GLN A 295 -24.47 -23.93 -38.85
C GLN A 295 -23.92 -22.50 -38.88
N TRP A 296 -23.67 -21.90 -37.72
CA TRP A 296 -23.10 -20.57 -37.54
C TRP A 296 -21.83 -20.61 -36.69
N SER A 297 -20.78 -19.93 -37.14
CA SER A 297 -19.47 -19.86 -36.47
C SER A 297 -18.91 -18.43 -36.40
N GLY A 298 -18.01 -18.16 -35.46
CA GLY A 298 -17.24 -16.91 -35.32
C GLY A 298 -15.89 -16.92 -36.05
N SER A 299 -15.32 -15.73 -36.29
CA SER A 299 -14.22 -15.54 -37.26
C SER A 299 -12.79 -15.41 -36.69
N LYS A 300 -12.63 -15.28 -35.36
CA LYS A 300 -11.36 -14.80 -34.75
C LYS A 300 -10.16 -15.74 -34.94
N LEU A 301 -10.34 -17.05 -34.76
CA LEU A 301 -9.32 -18.04 -35.10
C LEU A 301 -9.90 -19.00 -36.15
N ALA A 302 -9.03 -19.47 -37.04
CA ALA A 302 -9.51 -20.11 -38.26
C ALA A 302 -8.66 -21.27 -38.76
N TRP A 303 -9.37 -22.30 -39.18
CA TRP A 303 -8.85 -23.40 -39.96
C TRP A 303 -9.83 -23.74 -41.09
N THR A 304 -9.35 -24.43 -42.12
CA THR A 304 -10.19 -25.00 -43.17
C THR A 304 -9.47 -26.19 -43.77
N TYR A 305 -10.22 -27.12 -44.36
CA TYR A 305 -9.66 -28.02 -45.36
C TYR A 305 -10.21 -27.70 -46.74
N VAL A 306 -9.65 -28.36 -47.76
CA VAL A 306 -10.09 -28.29 -49.15
C VAL A 306 -10.11 -29.70 -49.73
N ASP A 307 -11.09 -29.99 -50.56
CA ASP A 307 -11.28 -31.32 -51.19
C ASP A 307 -11.32 -31.20 -52.71
N LYS A 308 -10.50 -31.98 -53.40
CA LYS A 308 -10.46 -32.08 -54.87
C LYS A 308 -11.77 -32.63 -55.47
N ALA A 309 -12.51 -33.47 -54.74
CA ALA A 309 -13.79 -34.00 -55.19
C ALA A 309 -14.88 -32.93 -55.22
N TYR A 310 -14.78 -31.92 -54.35
CA TYR A 310 -15.73 -30.82 -54.21
C TYR A 310 -15.03 -29.47 -54.40
N PRO A 311 -14.50 -29.17 -55.61
CA PRO A 311 -13.40 -28.22 -55.74
C PRO A 311 -13.77 -26.74 -55.52
N SER A 312 -15.07 -26.44 -55.51
CA SER A 312 -15.63 -25.10 -55.21
C SER A 312 -16.29 -25.02 -53.83
N GLN A 313 -16.23 -26.08 -53.01
CA GLN A 313 -16.83 -26.11 -51.68
C GLN A 313 -15.86 -25.50 -50.64
N GLU A 314 -16.43 -24.73 -49.70
CA GLU A 314 -15.73 -24.20 -48.52
C GLU A 314 -15.96 -25.10 -47.31
N TYR A 315 -14.95 -25.20 -46.44
CA TYR A 315 -14.99 -25.97 -45.19
C TYR A 315 -14.44 -25.14 -44.02
N TRP A 316 -14.62 -23.82 -44.10
CA TRP A 316 -14.15 -22.85 -43.12
C TRP A 316 -14.76 -23.09 -41.75
N ASN A 317 -13.92 -23.25 -40.72
CA ASN A 317 -14.33 -23.50 -39.33
C ASN A 317 -15.39 -24.61 -39.16
N SER A 318 -15.35 -25.62 -40.03
CA SER A 318 -16.31 -26.73 -40.05
C SER A 318 -16.34 -27.50 -38.72
N SER A 319 -17.50 -28.08 -38.40
CA SER A 319 -17.64 -29.09 -37.35
C SER A 319 -16.94 -30.43 -37.67
N HIS A 320 -16.60 -30.67 -38.93
CA HIS A 320 -15.85 -31.85 -39.38
C HIS A 320 -14.38 -31.80 -38.95
N MET A 321 -13.70 -32.94 -38.95
CA MET A 321 -12.26 -33.01 -38.62
C MET A 321 -11.37 -32.54 -39.79
N PRO A 322 -10.22 -31.89 -39.54
CA PRO A 322 -9.21 -31.67 -40.57
C PRO A 322 -8.68 -32.99 -41.18
N GLU A 323 -8.44 -32.98 -42.49
CA GLU A 323 -7.97 -34.14 -43.26
C GLU A 323 -6.72 -33.79 -44.11
N ALA A 324 -5.86 -34.79 -44.34
CA ALA A 324 -4.78 -34.76 -45.33
C ALA A 324 -4.72 -36.10 -46.09
N GLY A 325 -4.52 -36.07 -47.41
CA GLY A 325 -4.38 -37.26 -48.25
C GLY A 325 -5.65 -37.67 -49.02
N SER A 326 -5.61 -38.82 -49.68
CA SER A 326 -6.68 -39.26 -50.61
C SER A 326 -7.75 -40.11 -49.92
N TYR A 327 -9.00 -39.65 -49.89
CA TYR A 327 -10.14 -40.44 -49.37
C TYR A 327 -11.48 -39.92 -49.92
N GLY A 328 -12.44 -40.82 -50.15
CA GLY A 328 -13.79 -40.46 -50.63
C GLY A 328 -13.84 -39.92 -52.06
N GLY A 329 -12.88 -40.32 -52.92
CA GLY A 329 -12.79 -39.87 -54.32
C GLY A 329 -11.99 -38.59 -54.54
N GLY A 330 -11.47 -37.95 -53.49
CA GLY A 330 -10.72 -36.70 -53.56
C GLY A 330 -9.45 -36.67 -52.72
N VAL A 331 -8.51 -35.79 -53.12
CA VAL A 331 -7.33 -35.41 -52.31
C VAL A 331 -7.74 -34.26 -51.40
N LYS A 332 -7.36 -34.36 -50.12
CA LYS A 332 -7.64 -33.35 -49.10
C LYS A 332 -6.37 -32.74 -48.52
N ARG A 333 -6.46 -31.47 -48.16
CA ARG A 333 -5.40 -30.68 -47.49
C ARG A 333 -6.01 -29.77 -46.45
N SER A 334 -5.34 -29.56 -45.33
CA SER A 334 -5.81 -28.71 -44.23
C SER A 334 -4.90 -27.52 -44.00
N PHE A 335 -5.46 -26.39 -43.55
CA PHE A 335 -4.73 -25.15 -43.27
C PHE A 335 -5.14 -24.58 -41.91
N PHE A 336 -4.17 -24.10 -41.15
CA PHE A 336 -4.36 -23.56 -39.80
C PHE A 336 -3.69 -22.20 -39.67
N ARG A 337 -4.45 -21.18 -39.27
CA ARG A 337 -3.93 -19.83 -39.00
C ARG A 337 -3.58 -19.72 -37.52
N MET A 338 -2.29 -19.79 -37.20
CA MET A 338 -1.77 -19.68 -35.83
C MET A 338 -1.35 -18.25 -35.54
N ASP A 339 -1.72 -17.72 -34.37
CA ASP A 339 -1.18 -16.45 -33.91
C ASP A 339 0.33 -16.59 -33.57
N SER A 340 1.10 -15.57 -33.95
CA SER A 340 2.54 -15.47 -33.78
C SER A 340 3.00 -14.06 -33.44
N ASP A 341 2.09 -13.17 -33.01
CA ASP A 341 2.35 -11.74 -32.88
C ASP A 341 3.24 -11.37 -31.68
N ASN A 342 3.13 -12.13 -30.59
CA ASN A 342 3.76 -11.87 -29.30
C ASN A 342 5.28 -12.11 -29.28
N VAL A 343 5.79 -12.78 -30.31
CA VAL A 343 7.23 -13.03 -30.47
C VAL A 343 7.89 -12.08 -31.48
N ASN A 344 7.16 -11.10 -32.01
CA ASN A 344 7.73 -10.05 -32.85
C ASN A 344 8.84 -9.27 -32.11
N GLY A 345 9.99 -9.10 -32.75
CA GLY A 345 11.17 -8.48 -32.14
C GLY A 345 11.90 -9.31 -31.06
N LYS A 346 11.43 -10.54 -30.76
CA LYS A 346 12.11 -11.47 -29.84
C LYS A 346 13.16 -12.31 -30.57
N HIS A 347 14.11 -12.86 -29.82
CA HIS A 347 15.06 -13.85 -30.31
C HIS A 347 14.44 -15.24 -30.14
N ILE A 348 14.02 -15.87 -31.24
CA ILE A 348 13.40 -17.20 -31.23
C ILE A 348 14.49 -18.26 -31.03
N LEU A 349 14.37 -19.04 -29.95
CA LEU A 349 15.28 -20.14 -29.60
C LEU A 349 14.82 -21.44 -30.29
N LYS A 350 13.51 -21.70 -30.29
CA LYS A 350 12.88 -22.88 -30.92
C LYS A 350 11.40 -22.61 -31.21
N ALA A 351 10.82 -23.22 -32.25
CA ALA A 351 9.37 -23.29 -32.39
C ALA A 351 8.88 -24.64 -32.94
N THR A 352 7.78 -25.14 -32.40
CA THR A 352 7.18 -26.44 -32.73
C THR A 352 5.67 -26.30 -32.99
N PHE A 353 5.17 -26.87 -34.08
CA PHE A 353 3.73 -27.04 -34.33
C PHE A 353 3.29 -28.44 -33.88
N ARG A 354 2.28 -28.53 -33.02
CA ARG A 354 1.76 -29.75 -32.39
C ARG A 354 0.32 -30.00 -32.84
N ILE A 355 -0.02 -31.22 -33.24
CA ILE A 355 -1.40 -31.61 -33.59
C ILE A 355 -1.66 -33.07 -33.22
N THR A 356 -2.89 -33.43 -32.88
CA THR A 356 -3.26 -34.84 -32.63
C THR A 356 -3.82 -35.45 -33.90
N GLN A 357 -3.29 -36.60 -34.31
CA GLN A 357 -3.90 -37.46 -35.32
C GLN A 357 -4.95 -38.35 -34.64
N VAL A 358 -6.19 -38.30 -35.15
CA VAL A 358 -7.37 -38.95 -34.58
C VAL A 358 -8.02 -39.96 -35.53
N LYS A 359 -7.60 -40.02 -36.80
CA LYS A 359 -7.96 -41.09 -37.74
C LYS A 359 -6.83 -41.41 -38.73
N SER A 360 -6.82 -42.65 -39.21
CA SER A 360 -6.10 -43.11 -40.39
C SER A 360 -6.92 -44.16 -41.13
N TRP A 361 -6.60 -44.45 -42.38
CA TRP A 361 -7.27 -45.49 -43.16
C TRP A 361 -6.97 -46.91 -42.62
N GLY A 362 -5.84 -47.08 -41.96
CA GLY A 362 -5.41 -48.32 -41.33
C GLY A 362 -4.32 -48.08 -40.30
N CYS A 363 -3.85 -49.14 -39.66
CA CYS A 363 -2.70 -49.10 -38.76
C CYS A 363 -1.56 -49.93 -39.34
N THR A 364 -0.57 -49.29 -39.94
CA THR A 364 0.58 -49.98 -40.56
C THR A 364 1.84 -49.85 -39.70
N SER A 365 2.79 -50.77 -39.89
CA SER A 365 4.11 -50.70 -39.27
C SER A 365 5.10 -49.78 -40.02
N ASP A 366 4.69 -49.26 -41.18
CA ASP A 366 5.49 -48.38 -42.05
C ASP A 366 4.59 -47.23 -42.57
N PRO A 367 4.19 -46.29 -41.70
CA PRO A 367 3.20 -45.28 -42.01
C PRO A 367 3.73 -44.21 -42.96
N GLN A 368 2.88 -43.74 -43.87
CA GLN A 368 3.23 -42.63 -44.77
C GLN A 368 3.35 -41.31 -44.00
N ALA A 369 4.25 -40.44 -44.47
CA ALA A 369 4.50 -39.15 -43.86
C ALA A 369 3.44 -38.10 -44.26
N VAL A 370 2.99 -37.33 -43.28
CA VAL A 370 2.31 -36.04 -43.51
C VAL A 370 3.36 -34.92 -43.49
N GLN A 371 3.22 -33.94 -44.38
CA GLN A 371 4.13 -32.79 -44.47
C GLN A 371 3.46 -31.52 -43.91
N LEU A 372 4.22 -30.73 -43.16
CA LEU A 372 3.86 -29.36 -42.77
C LEU A 372 4.62 -28.35 -43.63
N TRP A 373 3.90 -27.31 -44.08
CA TRP A 373 4.41 -26.25 -44.94
C TRP A 373 3.99 -24.88 -44.43
N LEU A 374 4.81 -23.86 -44.70
CA LEU A 374 4.38 -22.46 -44.61
C LEU A 374 3.55 -22.10 -45.85
N THR A 375 2.46 -21.37 -45.64
CA THR A 375 1.48 -21.02 -46.68
C THR A 375 1.03 -19.56 -46.57
N GLY A 376 0.40 -19.04 -47.63
CA GLY A 376 -0.33 -17.77 -47.58
C GLY A 376 -1.57 -17.83 -46.67
N GLY A 377 -2.14 -16.68 -46.35
CA GLY A 377 -3.31 -16.57 -45.48
C GLY A 377 -4.58 -17.21 -46.06
N ILE A 378 -5.46 -17.67 -45.16
CA ILE A 378 -6.75 -18.31 -45.47
C ILE A 378 -7.94 -17.44 -45.05
N SER A 379 -9.09 -17.67 -45.69
CA SER A 379 -10.37 -16.98 -45.44
C SER A 379 -11.55 -17.93 -45.67
N SER A 380 -12.77 -17.51 -45.33
CA SER A 380 -14.01 -18.23 -45.68
C SER A 380 -14.11 -18.58 -47.17
N SER A 381 -13.51 -17.78 -48.06
CA SER A 381 -13.44 -18.05 -49.51
C SER A 381 -12.41 -19.12 -49.96
N THR A 382 -11.66 -19.71 -49.03
CA THR A 382 -10.65 -20.74 -49.33
C THR A 382 -11.33 -22.07 -49.71
N THR A 383 -11.15 -22.45 -50.97
CA THR A 383 -11.70 -23.67 -51.61
C THR A 383 -10.57 -24.37 -52.36
N TRP A 384 -10.76 -25.60 -52.88
CA TRP A 384 -9.71 -26.27 -53.67
C TRP A 384 -9.27 -25.43 -54.89
N ASN A 385 -10.20 -24.74 -55.54
CA ASN A 385 -9.97 -23.82 -56.66
C ASN A 385 -9.34 -22.47 -56.23
N ARG A 386 -9.28 -22.15 -54.93
CA ARG A 386 -8.77 -20.89 -54.36
C ARG A 386 -7.91 -21.14 -53.11
N GLN A 387 -6.99 -22.09 -53.21
CA GLN A 387 -6.03 -22.39 -52.14
C GLN A 387 -4.98 -21.29 -51.99
N PRO A 388 -4.44 -21.06 -50.77
CA PRO A 388 -3.27 -20.20 -50.59
C PRO A 388 -2.03 -20.76 -51.30
N SER A 389 -1.06 -19.89 -51.58
CA SER A 389 0.24 -20.29 -52.09
C SER A 389 1.03 -21.08 -51.03
N TRP A 390 1.70 -22.14 -51.45
CA TRP A 390 2.58 -22.96 -50.60
C TRP A 390 4.01 -22.43 -50.75
N SER A 391 4.58 -21.81 -49.72
CA SER A 391 5.84 -21.05 -49.85
C SER A 391 7.09 -21.86 -49.55
N SER A 392 7.06 -22.72 -48.54
CA SER A 392 8.22 -23.53 -48.13
C SER A 392 7.80 -24.76 -47.35
N HIS A 393 8.42 -25.90 -47.65
CA HIS A 393 8.39 -27.08 -46.80
C HIS A 393 9.05 -26.75 -45.46
N LEU A 394 8.50 -27.27 -44.35
CA LEU A 394 9.05 -27.08 -43.02
C LEU A 394 9.56 -28.41 -42.46
N ASP A 395 8.69 -29.41 -42.36
CA ASP A 395 9.00 -30.70 -41.74
C ASP A 395 8.05 -31.83 -42.22
N SER A 396 8.35 -33.10 -41.94
CA SER A 396 7.52 -34.26 -42.29
C SER A 396 7.53 -35.33 -41.19
N VAL A 397 6.35 -35.86 -40.84
CA VAL A 397 6.20 -36.87 -39.77
C VAL A 397 5.43 -38.10 -40.27
N ALA A 398 6.00 -39.28 -40.08
CA ALA A 398 5.39 -40.58 -40.37
C ALA A 398 4.53 -41.07 -39.19
N SER A 399 3.23 -41.30 -39.41
CA SER A 399 2.30 -41.71 -38.35
C SER A 399 0.99 -42.33 -38.89
N ASP A 400 0.63 -43.50 -38.37
CA ASP A 400 -0.72 -44.08 -38.43
C ASP A 400 -1.26 -44.17 -36.99
N ALA A 401 -2.43 -43.59 -36.76
CA ALA A 401 -3.06 -43.43 -35.45
C ALA A 401 -4.56 -43.12 -35.62
N GLY A 402 -5.39 -43.55 -34.67
CA GLY A 402 -6.84 -43.34 -34.66
C GLY A 402 -7.64 -44.31 -35.53
N TYR A 403 -7.10 -45.48 -35.87
CA TYR A 403 -7.81 -46.50 -36.66
C TYR A 403 -8.68 -47.43 -35.79
N SER A 404 -8.21 -47.77 -34.59
CA SER A 404 -8.83 -48.78 -33.72
C SER A 404 -8.39 -48.60 -32.27
N SER A 405 -9.00 -49.32 -31.33
CA SER A 405 -8.54 -49.34 -29.93
C SER A 405 -7.10 -49.86 -29.75
N SER A 406 -6.62 -50.68 -30.69
CA SER A 406 -5.22 -51.14 -30.77
C SER A 406 -4.28 -50.16 -31.50
N CYS A 407 -4.83 -49.08 -32.07
CA CYS A 407 -4.11 -48.05 -32.80
C CYS A 407 -4.65 -46.66 -32.41
N PRO A 408 -4.46 -46.25 -31.14
CA PRO A 408 -5.09 -45.06 -30.57
C PRO A 408 -4.59 -43.77 -31.20
N ASP A 409 -5.30 -42.68 -30.92
CA ASP A 409 -4.92 -41.31 -31.29
C ASP A 409 -3.51 -40.95 -30.80
N LYS A 410 -2.80 -40.12 -31.57
CA LYS A 410 -1.39 -39.80 -31.30
C LYS A 410 -1.08 -38.34 -31.58
N GLY A 411 -0.42 -37.68 -30.63
CA GLY A 411 0.20 -36.36 -30.84
C GLY A 411 1.42 -36.46 -31.76
N ILE A 412 1.52 -35.56 -32.74
CA ILE A 412 2.68 -35.38 -33.60
C ILE A 412 3.19 -33.93 -33.53
N GLU A 413 4.50 -33.76 -33.71
CA GLU A 413 5.21 -32.48 -33.60
C GLU A 413 6.03 -32.21 -34.87
N PHE A 414 6.07 -30.96 -35.32
CA PHE A 414 6.85 -30.50 -36.48
C PHE A 414 7.72 -29.30 -36.10
N ASP A 415 8.98 -29.25 -36.54
CA ASP A 415 9.83 -28.06 -36.38
C ASP A 415 9.37 -26.93 -37.31
N VAL A 416 9.12 -25.75 -36.74
CA VAL A 416 8.72 -24.54 -37.47
C VAL A 416 9.60 -23.33 -37.13
N THR A 417 10.74 -23.55 -36.46
CA THR A 417 11.65 -22.52 -35.93
C THR A 417 12.02 -21.49 -37.01
N GLY A 418 12.44 -21.94 -38.20
CA GLY A 418 12.81 -21.04 -39.30
C GLY A 418 11.66 -20.18 -39.82
N ALA A 419 10.43 -20.68 -39.81
CA ALA A 419 9.24 -19.92 -40.20
C ALA A 419 8.91 -18.84 -39.15
N ILE A 420 8.99 -19.18 -37.86
CA ILE A 420 8.71 -18.23 -36.77
C ILE A 420 9.81 -17.17 -36.63
N VAL A 421 11.09 -17.50 -36.84
CA VAL A 421 12.19 -16.51 -36.95
C VAL A 421 11.89 -15.49 -38.05
N LYS A 422 11.36 -15.95 -39.20
CA LYS A 422 10.98 -15.06 -40.31
C LYS A 422 9.76 -14.20 -39.97
N ALA A 423 8.73 -14.78 -39.35
CA ALA A 423 7.53 -14.07 -38.90
C ALA A 423 7.87 -12.97 -37.89
N ALA A 424 8.63 -13.31 -36.84
CA ALA A 424 9.05 -12.42 -35.75
C ALA A 424 9.89 -11.22 -36.22
N LYS A 425 10.74 -11.41 -37.24
CA LYS A 425 11.52 -10.33 -37.88
C LYS A 425 10.69 -9.47 -38.84
N SER A 426 9.58 -10.01 -39.35
CA SER A 426 8.73 -9.35 -40.34
C SER A 426 7.49 -8.69 -39.75
N GLY A 427 7.28 -8.78 -38.43
CA GLY A 427 6.12 -8.17 -37.76
C GLY A 427 4.79 -8.87 -38.09
N TRP A 428 4.80 -10.18 -38.36
CA TRP A 428 3.57 -10.89 -38.76
C TRP A 428 2.62 -11.08 -37.58
N SER A 429 1.33 -10.83 -37.80
CA SER A 429 0.26 -11.01 -36.81
C SER A 429 -0.25 -12.46 -36.71
N ASN A 430 0.08 -13.30 -37.69
CA ASN A 430 -0.21 -14.73 -37.69
C ASN A 430 0.65 -15.44 -38.75
N THR A 431 0.82 -16.74 -38.56
CA THR A 431 1.52 -17.65 -39.47
C THR A 431 0.56 -18.76 -39.88
N THR A 432 0.37 -18.97 -41.19
CA THR A 432 -0.56 -20.00 -41.70
C THR A 432 0.20 -21.23 -42.16
N PHE A 433 -0.09 -22.38 -41.55
CA PHE A 433 0.52 -23.66 -41.88
C PHE A 433 -0.43 -24.55 -42.69
N GLY A 434 0.10 -25.26 -43.69
CA GLY A 434 -0.63 -26.23 -44.49
C GLY A 434 -0.15 -27.67 -44.22
N LEU A 435 -1.09 -28.58 -43.96
CA LEU A 435 -0.90 -30.02 -43.91
C LEU A 435 -1.35 -30.68 -45.22
N LYS A 436 -0.51 -31.56 -45.75
CA LYS A 436 -0.83 -32.46 -46.87
C LYS A 436 -0.08 -33.79 -46.73
N ASP A 437 -0.57 -34.82 -47.39
CA ASP A 437 0.14 -36.09 -47.55
C ASP A 437 1.48 -35.87 -48.29
N TYR A 438 2.51 -36.66 -47.99
CA TYR A 438 3.73 -36.74 -48.78
C TYR A 438 3.43 -37.12 -50.24
N ASN A 439 2.49 -38.05 -50.47
CA ASN A 439 2.06 -38.47 -51.81
C ASN A 439 0.69 -37.89 -52.21
N ASP A 440 0.62 -36.56 -52.21
CA ASP A 440 -0.53 -35.68 -52.51
C ASP A 440 -1.07 -35.77 -53.96
N THR A 441 -0.94 -36.92 -54.62
CA THR A 441 -1.30 -37.19 -56.03
C THR A 441 -2.63 -37.92 -56.19
N GLY A 442 -3.14 -38.54 -55.12
CA GLY A 442 -4.43 -39.24 -55.08
C GLY A 442 -4.36 -40.77 -55.19
N GLY A 443 -3.17 -41.34 -55.40
CA GLY A 443 -2.99 -42.76 -55.75
C GLY A 443 -3.10 -43.79 -54.60
N SER A 444 -3.23 -43.38 -53.34
CA SER A 444 -3.36 -44.31 -52.20
C SER A 444 -4.23 -43.74 -51.08
N VAL A 445 -5.13 -44.57 -50.55
CA VAL A 445 -5.90 -44.26 -49.34
C VAL A 445 -5.10 -44.44 -48.05
N TRP A 446 -4.00 -45.19 -48.08
CA TRP A 446 -3.13 -45.41 -46.91
C TRP A 446 -2.38 -44.13 -46.47
N GLY A 447 -2.21 -43.17 -47.37
CA GLY A 447 -1.66 -41.84 -47.05
C GLY A 447 -2.62 -40.95 -46.27
N TRP A 448 -3.93 -41.28 -46.23
CA TRP A 448 -4.93 -40.44 -45.59
C TRP A 448 -4.86 -40.46 -44.06
N LYS A 449 -5.05 -39.27 -43.47
CA LYS A 449 -4.99 -38.96 -42.04
C LYS A 449 -6.09 -37.95 -41.67
N GLY A 450 -6.74 -38.15 -40.53
CA GLY A 450 -7.62 -37.17 -39.89
C GLY A 450 -7.02 -36.65 -38.58
N PHE A 451 -7.20 -35.37 -38.29
CA PHE A 451 -6.58 -34.67 -37.16
C PHE A 451 -7.60 -34.00 -36.23
N SER A 452 -7.20 -33.60 -35.03
CA SER A 452 -7.97 -32.66 -34.22
C SER A 452 -7.94 -31.26 -34.84
N SER A 453 -9.04 -30.51 -34.69
CA SER A 453 -9.14 -29.10 -35.12
C SER A 453 -8.42 -28.11 -34.18
N SER A 454 -7.70 -28.61 -33.18
CA SER A 454 -7.07 -27.85 -32.09
C SER A 454 -5.52 -28.00 -32.01
N PRO A 455 -4.76 -27.72 -33.09
CA PRO A 455 -3.30 -27.70 -32.99
C PRO A 455 -2.79 -26.57 -32.07
N LYS A 456 -1.56 -26.73 -31.59
CA LYS A 456 -0.82 -25.74 -30.80
C LYS A 456 0.49 -25.35 -31.48
N LEU A 457 0.81 -24.07 -31.47
CA LEU A 457 2.12 -23.52 -31.79
C LEU A 457 2.83 -23.20 -30.47
N VAL A 458 4.02 -23.78 -30.29
CA VAL A 458 4.83 -23.61 -29.08
C VAL A 458 6.15 -22.95 -29.47
N ILE A 459 6.51 -21.86 -28.82
CA ILE A 459 7.66 -21.02 -29.19
C ILE A 459 8.47 -20.69 -27.94
N ASP A 460 9.72 -21.15 -27.90
CA ASP A 460 10.71 -20.77 -26.90
C ASP A 460 11.49 -19.54 -27.40
N TYR A 461 11.58 -18.48 -26.59
CA TYR A 461 12.21 -17.21 -26.98
C TYR A 461 12.93 -16.50 -25.83
N ASN A 462 13.84 -15.59 -26.22
CA ASN A 462 14.53 -14.63 -25.37
C ASN A 462 14.16 -13.19 -25.79
N THR A 463 14.11 -12.26 -24.85
CA THR A 463 13.93 -10.83 -25.13
C THR A 463 15.28 -10.12 -25.00
N PRO A 464 15.80 -9.48 -26.06
CA PRO A 464 17.05 -8.74 -25.94
C PRO A 464 16.97 -7.59 -24.91
N PRO A 465 18.03 -7.35 -24.11
CA PRO A 465 18.07 -6.28 -23.12
C PRO A 465 17.84 -4.89 -23.72
N ALA A 466 17.21 -4.00 -22.95
CA ALA A 466 17.07 -2.59 -23.32
C ALA A 466 18.42 -1.85 -23.25
N ALA A 467 18.59 -0.85 -24.11
CA ALA A 467 19.75 0.04 -24.06
C ALA A 467 19.82 0.79 -22.71
N PRO A 468 21.01 0.96 -22.08
CA PRO A 468 21.08 1.58 -20.76
C PRO A 468 20.57 3.02 -20.72
N SER A 469 19.96 3.38 -19.60
CA SER A 469 19.42 4.71 -19.31
C SER A 469 19.98 5.26 -17.98
N GLY A 470 19.63 6.48 -17.58
CA GLY A 470 20.04 7.06 -16.30
C GLY A 470 21.57 7.11 -16.10
N ILE A 471 22.31 7.35 -17.18
CA ILE A 471 23.77 7.27 -17.20
C ILE A 471 24.36 8.55 -16.58
N GLY A 472 25.28 8.38 -15.64
CA GLY A 472 25.90 9.45 -14.85
C GLY A 472 26.95 8.89 -13.91
N THR A 473 27.37 9.66 -12.90
CA THR A 473 28.21 9.16 -11.80
C THR A 473 27.42 8.96 -10.50
N TYR A 474 28.10 8.56 -9.42
CA TYR A 474 27.66 8.76 -8.04
C TYR A 474 28.79 9.46 -7.24
N PRO A 475 28.58 10.68 -6.71
CA PRO A 475 27.38 11.53 -6.80
C PRO A 475 26.90 11.82 -8.23
N ALA A 476 25.61 12.14 -8.40
CA ALA A 476 24.95 12.18 -9.70
C ALA A 476 25.46 13.32 -10.60
N THR A 477 25.68 13.04 -11.88
CA THR A 477 26.11 14.00 -12.89
C THR A 477 25.39 13.79 -14.22
N PRO A 478 25.27 14.83 -15.06
CA PRO A 478 24.72 14.69 -16.41
C PRO A 478 25.70 13.96 -17.34
N CYS A 479 25.20 12.97 -18.11
CA CYS A 479 25.97 12.38 -19.21
C CYS A 479 26.02 13.35 -20.41
N VAL A 480 27.09 14.14 -20.47
CA VAL A 480 27.41 15.12 -21.53
C VAL A 480 28.90 15.05 -21.90
N THR A 481 29.29 15.72 -22.98
CA THR A 481 30.66 15.75 -23.52
C THR A 481 31.10 17.18 -23.83
N GLY A 482 32.41 17.40 -24.02
CA GLY A 482 32.98 18.70 -24.40
C GLY A 482 32.96 19.73 -23.28
N ALA A 483 32.74 21.01 -23.63
CA ALA A 483 32.85 22.14 -22.69
C ALA A 483 31.85 22.10 -21.52
N SER A 484 30.77 21.34 -21.64
CA SER A 484 29.76 21.16 -20.58
C SER A 484 30.06 19.98 -19.64
N ARG A 485 31.23 19.30 -19.77
CA ARG A 485 31.57 18.16 -18.92
C ARG A 485 31.59 18.56 -17.43
N PRO A 486 30.93 17.81 -16.53
CA PRO A 486 30.93 18.08 -15.10
C PRO A 486 32.33 17.94 -14.48
N ALA A 487 32.61 18.74 -13.46
CA ALA A 487 33.66 18.46 -12.50
C ALA A 487 33.14 17.46 -11.44
N VAL A 488 33.99 16.59 -10.91
CA VAL A 488 33.62 15.59 -9.90
C VAL A 488 34.74 15.34 -8.89
N ASN A 489 34.39 15.25 -7.62
CA ASN A 489 35.26 14.67 -6.60
C ASN A 489 35.54 13.18 -6.91
N ALA A 490 36.81 12.76 -6.85
CA ALA A 490 37.23 11.37 -7.03
C ALA A 490 36.71 10.40 -5.94
N GLY A 491 36.25 10.95 -4.82
CA GLY A 491 35.93 10.25 -3.57
C GLY A 491 37.18 9.84 -2.79
N ASP A 492 36.96 9.35 -1.56
CA ASP A 492 38.01 8.75 -0.74
C ASP A 492 38.11 7.23 -0.97
N ALA A 493 39.01 6.56 -0.23
CA ALA A 493 39.20 5.11 -0.36
C ALA A 493 37.98 4.26 0.07
N ALA A 494 37.09 4.79 0.93
CA ALA A 494 35.85 4.11 1.32
C ALA A 494 34.72 4.37 0.30
N ASN A 495 34.62 5.61 -0.17
CA ASN A 495 33.56 6.16 -1.00
C ASN A 495 34.09 6.75 -2.33
N PRO A 496 34.80 5.98 -3.17
CA PRO A 496 35.28 6.47 -4.44
C PRO A 496 34.14 6.76 -5.42
N LEU A 497 34.39 7.65 -6.37
CA LEU A 497 33.51 7.97 -7.50
C LEU A 497 33.08 6.70 -8.22
N GLN A 498 31.81 6.64 -8.60
CA GLN A 498 31.24 5.46 -9.25
C GLN A 498 30.60 5.85 -10.59
N LEU A 499 30.82 5.06 -11.64
CA LEU A 499 30.05 5.18 -12.88
C LEU A 499 28.69 4.50 -12.69
N LYS A 500 27.59 5.21 -12.99
CA LYS A 500 26.21 4.72 -12.86
C LYS A 500 25.51 4.59 -14.21
N ALA A 501 24.71 3.54 -14.33
CA ALA A 501 23.72 3.36 -15.40
C ALA A 501 22.61 2.42 -14.94
N ARG A 502 21.41 2.57 -15.49
CA ARG A 502 20.28 1.64 -15.32
C ARG A 502 20.20 0.72 -16.52
N ILE A 503 20.21 -0.58 -16.30
CA ILE A 503 19.93 -1.59 -17.33
C ILE A 503 18.61 -2.30 -17.03
N TYR A 504 17.97 -2.82 -18.08
CA TYR A 504 16.68 -3.48 -17.95
C TYR A 504 16.54 -4.60 -18.96
N ASP A 505 15.98 -5.70 -18.50
CA ASP A 505 15.54 -6.83 -19.30
C ASP A 505 14.19 -7.30 -18.74
N PRO A 506 13.15 -7.49 -19.57
CA PRO A 506 11.84 -7.92 -19.09
C PRO A 506 11.78 -9.39 -18.63
N ASP A 507 12.64 -10.29 -19.13
CA ASP A 507 12.53 -11.73 -18.89
C ASP A 507 13.67 -12.35 -18.05
N LYS A 508 14.55 -11.52 -17.47
CA LYS A 508 15.57 -11.96 -16.50
C LYS A 508 15.26 -11.58 -15.06
N ALA A 509 15.45 -12.55 -14.16
CA ALA A 509 15.44 -12.37 -12.71
C ALA A 509 16.85 -12.59 -12.10
N ASN A 510 16.91 -12.79 -10.78
CA ASN A 510 18.04 -12.52 -9.89
C ASN A 510 19.47 -12.54 -10.51
N ASP A 511 19.98 -11.32 -10.73
CA ASP A 511 21.34 -10.92 -11.16
C ASP A 511 21.83 -11.41 -12.54
N GLY A 512 20.90 -11.80 -13.42
CA GLY A 512 21.20 -12.27 -14.78
C GLY A 512 21.82 -11.23 -15.73
N VAL A 513 21.48 -9.94 -15.61
CA VAL A 513 21.89 -8.90 -16.56
C VAL A 513 23.17 -8.20 -16.11
N ARG A 514 24.09 -7.93 -17.03
CA ARG A 514 25.40 -7.32 -16.77
C ARG A 514 25.50 -5.95 -17.43
N ALA A 515 26.02 -4.97 -16.70
CA ALA A 515 26.49 -3.72 -17.28
C ALA A 515 27.97 -3.88 -17.68
N GLU A 516 28.27 -3.62 -18.96
CA GLU A 516 29.63 -3.56 -19.50
C GLU A 516 30.04 -2.10 -19.69
N PHE A 517 31.09 -1.65 -18.99
CA PHE A 517 31.62 -0.29 -19.12
C PHE A 517 32.94 -0.26 -19.90
N VAL A 518 33.14 0.82 -20.66
CA VAL A 518 34.42 1.22 -21.29
C VAL A 518 34.80 2.61 -20.76
N LEU A 519 36.09 2.84 -20.48
CA LEU A 519 36.64 4.06 -19.87
C LEU A 519 37.90 4.55 -20.60
N HIS A 520 38.01 5.86 -20.84
CA HIS A 520 39.12 6.52 -21.51
C HIS A 520 39.78 7.60 -20.66
N HIS A 521 41.08 7.73 -20.84
CA HIS A 521 41.93 8.90 -20.61
C HIS A 521 41.79 10.05 -21.62
N TYR A 522 41.56 11.31 -21.21
CA TYR A 522 41.89 12.45 -22.08
C TYR A 522 43.35 12.87 -21.90
N ASN A 523 44.17 12.64 -22.93
CA ASN A 523 45.56 13.03 -22.94
C ASN A 523 45.71 14.49 -23.38
N ALA A 524 45.80 15.40 -22.40
CA ALA A 524 45.88 16.84 -22.66
C ALA A 524 47.11 17.28 -23.48
N ALA A 525 48.19 16.47 -23.52
CA ALA A 525 49.39 16.78 -24.29
C ALA A 525 49.27 16.44 -25.78
N THR A 526 48.42 15.46 -26.14
CA THR A 526 48.20 15.03 -27.53
C THR A 526 46.84 15.45 -28.10
N GLY A 527 45.88 15.81 -27.23
CA GLY A 527 44.49 16.08 -27.59
C GLY A 527 43.67 14.82 -27.92
N VAL A 528 44.18 13.63 -27.60
CA VAL A 528 43.60 12.34 -27.96
C VAL A 528 42.95 11.66 -26.74
N TRP A 529 41.90 10.88 -26.99
CA TRP A 529 41.33 9.96 -26.01
C TRP A 529 42.05 8.61 -26.08
N ASP A 530 42.79 8.26 -25.04
CA ASP A 530 43.52 7.00 -24.90
C ASP A 530 42.70 6.01 -24.04
N ASP A 531 42.47 4.78 -24.51
CA ASP A 531 41.86 3.72 -23.70
C ASP A 531 42.73 3.41 -22.47
N ILE A 532 42.18 3.51 -21.25
CA ILE A 532 42.93 3.19 -20.01
C ILE A 532 42.42 1.90 -19.38
N THR A 533 43.33 0.93 -19.22
CA THR A 533 43.15 -0.21 -18.30
C THR A 533 44.46 -0.62 -17.63
N SER A 534 44.52 -0.55 -16.30
CA SER A 534 45.45 -1.33 -15.49
C SER A 534 44.95 -1.74 -14.10
N THR A 535 43.83 -1.18 -13.60
CA THR A 535 43.29 -1.46 -12.25
C THR A 535 41.75 -1.53 -12.19
N MET A 536 41.16 -2.54 -12.85
CA MET A 536 39.80 -3.02 -12.56
C MET A 536 39.88 -4.53 -12.23
N PRO A 537 39.19 -5.05 -11.21
CA PRO A 537 39.21 -6.48 -10.91
C PRO A 537 38.60 -7.29 -12.06
N GLY A 538 39.38 -8.21 -12.66
CA GLY A 538 38.85 -9.17 -13.65
C GLY A 538 39.62 -9.32 -14.97
N GLY A 539 40.67 -8.53 -15.24
CA GLY A 539 41.65 -8.85 -16.31
C GLY A 539 41.10 -8.85 -17.74
N GLY A 540 40.41 -7.77 -18.15
CA GLY A 540 39.94 -7.58 -19.54
C GLY A 540 39.55 -6.12 -19.81
N LYS A 541 39.29 -5.79 -21.08
CA LYS A 541 38.90 -4.43 -21.53
C LYS A 541 37.52 -3.95 -21.06
N THR A 542 36.88 -4.70 -20.16
CA THR A 542 35.50 -4.56 -19.74
C THR A 542 35.38 -4.91 -18.26
N ALA A 543 34.88 -3.97 -17.45
CA ALA A 543 34.45 -4.28 -16.10
C ALA A 543 32.99 -4.73 -16.14
N TYR A 544 32.72 -5.91 -15.58
CA TYR A 544 31.37 -6.48 -15.50
C TYR A 544 30.83 -6.31 -14.08
N LYS A 545 29.59 -5.81 -13.94
CA LYS A 545 28.78 -6.00 -12.74
C LYS A 545 27.40 -6.54 -13.09
N TYR A 546 26.97 -7.51 -12.29
CA TYR A 546 25.72 -8.26 -12.40
C TYR A 546 24.58 -7.54 -11.68
N THR A 547 23.34 -7.71 -12.16
CA THR A 547 22.13 -7.12 -11.56
C THR A 547 20.81 -7.67 -12.11
N THR A 548 19.71 -7.43 -11.38
CA THR A 548 18.38 -8.04 -11.62
C THR A 548 17.34 -7.11 -12.23
N SER A 549 17.49 -5.79 -12.10
CA SER A 549 16.36 -4.86 -12.14
C SER A 549 16.77 -3.53 -12.74
N ALA A 550 15.79 -2.73 -13.18
CA ALA A 550 15.97 -1.33 -13.55
C ALA A 550 16.38 -0.48 -12.32
N THR A 551 17.63 -0.63 -11.89
CA THR A 551 18.25 -0.03 -10.72
C THR A 551 19.60 0.58 -11.12
N ASP A 552 20.22 1.38 -10.26
CA ASP A 552 21.48 2.02 -10.61
C ASP A 552 22.67 1.06 -10.41
N HIS A 553 23.32 0.60 -11.48
CA HIS A 553 24.54 -0.21 -11.40
C HIS A 553 25.76 0.69 -11.29
N SER A 554 26.51 0.54 -10.20
CA SER A 554 27.65 1.39 -9.92
C SER A 554 28.98 0.64 -9.98
N VAL A 555 29.90 1.10 -10.83
CA VAL A 555 31.30 0.63 -10.86
C VAL A 555 32.17 1.67 -10.17
N LYS A 556 32.76 1.31 -9.03
CA LYS A 556 33.73 2.14 -8.29
C LYS A 556 35.00 2.31 -9.14
N LEU A 557 35.46 3.55 -9.29
CA LEU A 557 36.72 3.89 -9.93
C LEU A 557 37.85 4.03 -8.90
N ALA A 558 39.10 3.93 -9.36
CA ALA A 558 40.28 4.14 -8.53
C ALA A 558 41.43 4.71 -9.39
N GLY A 559 42.38 5.41 -8.77
CA GLY A 559 43.52 6.01 -9.49
C GLY A 559 43.15 7.21 -10.37
N LEU A 560 42.07 7.91 -10.04
CA LEU A 560 41.67 9.16 -10.69
C LEU A 560 42.59 10.31 -10.24
N VAL A 561 42.99 11.17 -11.17
CA VAL A 561 43.96 12.26 -10.95
C VAL A 561 43.28 13.61 -11.09
N THR A 562 43.49 14.51 -10.12
CA THR A 562 42.92 15.87 -10.17
C THR A 562 43.39 16.65 -11.41
N GLY A 563 42.50 17.45 -11.99
CA GLY A 563 42.70 18.18 -13.24
C GLY A 563 42.58 17.34 -14.53
N HIS A 564 42.48 16.01 -14.44
CA HIS A 564 42.38 15.14 -15.63
C HIS A 564 40.91 14.89 -16.03
N SER A 565 40.64 14.80 -17.34
CA SER A 565 39.32 14.39 -17.87
C SER A 565 39.28 12.90 -18.25
N TYR A 566 38.13 12.28 -18.05
CA TYR A 566 37.84 10.88 -18.35
C TYR A 566 36.52 10.76 -19.13
N GLY A 567 36.39 9.72 -19.96
CA GLY A 567 35.21 9.48 -20.81
C GLY A 567 34.73 8.03 -20.69
N TYR A 568 33.43 7.79 -20.61
CA TYR A 568 32.86 6.45 -20.45
C TYR A 568 31.56 6.21 -21.22
N LYS A 569 31.27 4.93 -21.50
CA LYS A 569 29.99 4.45 -22.06
C LYS A 569 29.65 3.06 -21.51
N VAL A 570 28.42 2.61 -21.73
CA VAL A 570 27.89 1.36 -21.16
C VAL A 570 26.95 0.61 -22.14
N ARG A 571 26.86 -0.71 -22.01
CA ARG A 571 25.76 -1.54 -22.57
C ARG A 571 25.31 -2.61 -21.56
N ALA A 572 24.09 -3.13 -21.75
CA ALA A 572 23.53 -4.27 -21.04
C ALA A 572 23.73 -5.59 -21.81
N TYR A 573 23.91 -6.71 -21.09
CA TYR A 573 24.05 -8.08 -21.62
C TYR A 573 23.45 -9.11 -20.64
N ASP A 574 22.51 -9.96 -21.07
CA ASP A 574 21.78 -10.94 -20.23
C ASP A 574 22.41 -12.34 -20.14
N GLY A 575 23.47 -12.60 -20.92
CA GLY A 575 24.05 -13.94 -21.10
C GLY A 575 23.70 -14.62 -22.43
N THR A 576 22.77 -14.05 -23.21
CA THR A 576 22.35 -14.52 -24.53
C THR A 576 22.50 -13.43 -25.59
N ASP A 577 21.94 -12.25 -25.32
CA ASP A 577 21.83 -11.09 -26.20
C ASP A 577 22.45 -9.81 -25.58
N SER A 578 23.00 -8.94 -26.44
CA SER A 578 23.54 -7.63 -26.03
C SER A 578 22.65 -6.50 -26.53
N SER A 579 22.40 -5.52 -25.66
CA SER A 579 21.83 -4.23 -26.05
C SER A 579 22.83 -3.36 -26.84
N ALA A 580 22.32 -2.27 -27.43
CA ALA A 580 23.15 -1.23 -28.04
C ALA A 580 23.99 -0.47 -27.00
N TRP A 581 25.16 0.01 -27.44
CA TRP A 581 26.00 0.91 -26.64
C TRP A 581 25.34 2.27 -26.41
N SER A 582 25.54 2.83 -25.23
CA SER A 582 25.21 4.23 -24.94
C SER A 582 26.10 5.21 -25.72
N LYS A 583 25.66 6.48 -25.75
CA LYS A 583 26.54 7.61 -26.05
C LYS A 583 27.67 7.71 -25.01
N TRP A 584 28.71 8.46 -25.35
CA TRP A 584 29.77 8.86 -24.43
C TRP A 584 29.29 9.87 -23.40
N CYS A 585 29.86 9.79 -22.20
CA CYS A 585 29.75 10.74 -21.11
C CYS A 585 31.16 11.10 -20.66
N GLU A 586 31.43 12.36 -20.31
CA GLU A 586 32.74 12.83 -19.83
C GLU A 586 32.63 13.43 -18.43
N PHE A 587 33.75 13.45 -17.69
CA PHE A 587 33.90 14.22 -16.45
C PHE A 587 35.35 14.68 -16.29
N THR A 588 35.58 15.74 -15.51
CA THR A 588 36.90 16.17 -15.05
C THR A 588 37.00 15.95 -13.55
N VAL A 589 38.10 15.38 -13.09
CA VAL A 589 38.31 15.10 -11.67
C VAL A 589 38.85 16.34 -10.97
N ASP A 590 38.28 16.68 -9.83
CA ASP A 590 38.70 17.81 -9.00
C ASP A 590 38.60 17.41 -7.52
N THR A 591 39.72 17.40 -6.81
CA THR A 591 39.82 16.92 -5.41
C THR A 591 40.36 17.99 -4.47
N ILE A 592 40.18 19.26 -4.82
CA ILE A 592 40.67 20.40 -4.04
C ILE A 592 39.49 20.95 -3.23
N ASP A 593 39.56 20.85 -1.90
CA ASP A 593 38.55 21.44 -1.03
C ASP A 593 38.67 22.97 -1.04
N PRO A 594 37.55 23.74 -1.10
CA PRO A 594 37.59 25.19 -0.89
C PRO A 594 38.24 25.55 0.45
N THR A 595 39.02 26.63 0.48
CA THR A 595 39.92 26.94 1.60
C THR A 595 39.60 28.24 2.33
N THR A 596 38.91 29.18 1.68
CA THR A 596 38.50 30.44 2.30
C THR A 596 37.10 30.34 2.91
N LEU A 597 36.85 31.13 3.96
CA LEU A 597 35.59 31.10 4.69
C LEU A 597 34.47 31.80 3.89
N PRO A 598 33.25 31.24 3.83
CA PRO A 598 32.09 31.92 3.30
C PRO A 598 31.81 33.24 4.02
N LYS A 599 31.22 34.18 3.28
CA LYS A 599 30.69 35.43 3.84
C LYS A 599 29.23 35.20 4.21
N VAL A 600 28.88 35.52 5.45
CA VAL A 600 27.53 35.38 6.02
C VAL A 600 27.08 36.74 6.53
N THR A 601 25.88 37.17 6.15
CA THR A 601 25.26 38.41 6.65
C THR A 601 23.76 38.21 6.87
N SER A 602 23.18 38.92 7.82
CA SER A 602 21.75 38.95 8.09
C SER A 602 21.33 40.33 8.58
N ALA A 603 20.17 40.79 8.13
CA ALA A 603 19.55 42.03 8.61
C ALA A 603 18.50 41.76 9.69
N ASP A 604 17.88 40.56 9.66
CA ASP A 604 16.91 40.12 10.66
C ASP A 604 17.60 39.69 11.98
N TYR A 605 18.83 39.17 11.86
CA TYR A 605 19.70 38.73 12.97
C TYR A 605 21.14 39.21 12.75
N PRO A 606 21.46 40.48 13.01
CA PRO A 606 22.82 41.01 12.87
C PRO A 606 23.83 40.29 13.78
N ALA A 607 25.10 40.29 13.36
CA ALA A 607 26.18 39.70 14.14
C ALA A 607 26.55 40.57 15.36
N ASP A 608 26.76 39.90 16.49
CA ASP A 608 27.36 40.40 17.74
C ASP A 608 27.00 41.82 18.22
N THR A 609 25.95 41.92 19.05
CA THR A 609 26.06 42.65 20.34
C THR A 609 25.21 41.95 21.41
N PRO A 610 25.74 41.69 22.63
CA PRO A 610 24.98 41.08 23.73
C PRO A 610 23.82 41.94 24.27
N ASP A 611 23.71 43.19 23.85
CA ASP A 611 22.71 44.16 24.32
C ASP A 611 21.59 44.46 23.28
N ASP A 612 21.62 43.81 22.10
CA ASP A 612 20.67 44.08 21.00
C ASP A 612 20.08 42.80 20.39
N TRP A 613 19.35 42.02 21.20
CA TRP A 613 18.77 40.74 20.76
C TRP A 613 17.66 41.01 19.73
N LYS A 614 17.64 40.24 18.64
CA LYS A 614 16.69 40.44 17.54
C LYS A 614 15.74 39.26 17.36
N GLY A 615 14.67 39.50 16.59
CA GLY A 615 13.67 38.51 16.26
C GLY A 615 13.05 37.88 17.50
N SER A 616 12.81 36.59 17.44
CA SER A 616 12.51 35.75 18.61
C SER A 616 12.82 34.29 18.33
N VAL A 617 12.74 33.44 19.35
CA VAL A 617 12.54 31.98 19.17
C VAL A 617 11.41 31.75 18.16
N GLY A 618 11.58 30.80 17.24
CA GLY A 618 10.58 30.40 16.24
C GLY A 618 10.27 31.44 15.14
N TRP A 619 11.05 32.52 15.02
CA TRP A 619 10.88 33.54 13.99
C TRP A 619 11.90 33.37 12.85
N ALA A 620 11.44 33.24 11.60
CA ALA A 620 12.32 32.92 10.47
C ALA A 620 12.98 34.16 9.82
N GLY A 621 14.25 34.40 10.11
CA GLY A 621 15.07 35.49 9.53
C GLY A 621 15.94 35.06 8.35
N ALA A 622 16.29 36.00 7.47
CA ALA A 622 17.04 35.76 6.24
C ALA A 622 18.54 36.01 6.38
N PHE A 623 19.34 34.99 6.05
CA PHE A 623 20.80 35.03 6.02
C PHE A 623 21.30 34.90 4.57
N THR A 624 22.11 35.85 4.13
CA THR A 624 22.78 35.84 2.82
C THR A 624 24.14 35.13 2.94
N LEU A 625 24.34 34.11 2.11
CA LEU A 625 25.56 33.30 2.03
C LEU A 625 26.27 33.62 0.71
N ALA A 626 27.56 33.93 0.74
CA ALA A 626 28.37 34.20 -0.45
C ALA A 626 29.78 33.57 -0.36
N PRO A 627 30.46 33.29 -1.49
CA PRO A 627 31.80 32.71 -1.47
C PRO A 627 32.82 33.60 -0.76
N GLY A 628 33.87 32.98 -0.24
CA GLY A 628 35.04 33.70 0.26
C GLY A 628 35.85 34.34 -0.88
N ASP A 629 36.76 35.26 -0.53
CA ASP A 629 37.54 35.99 -1.53
C ASP A 629 38.52 35.09 -2.28
N GLY A 630 38.35 34.99 -3.60
CA GLY A 630 39.20 34.19 -4.49
C GLY A 630 38.63 32.83 -4.91
N GLU A 631 37.56 32.36 -4.27
CA GLU A 631 36.87 31.12 -4.66
C GLU A 631 35.97 31.38 -5.86
N SER A 632 36.32 30.82 -7.02
CA SER A 632 35.60 31.05 -8.29
C SER A 632 34.74 29.88 -8.76
N ASP A 633 34.81 28.75 -8.06
CA ASP A 633 34.15 27.48 -8.35
C ASP A 633 33.24 26.98 -7.21
N VAL A 634 33.13 27.73 -6.11
CA VAL A 634 32.08 27.55 -5.09
C VAL A 634 30.71 27.82 -5.72
N THR A 635 29.86 26.80 -5.72
CA THR A 635 28.49 26.85 -6.31
C THR A 635 27.39 26.59 -5.29
N ALA A 636 27.71 26.14 -4.08
CA ALA A 636 26.73 25.86 -3.04
C ALA A 636 27.31 26.07 -1.63
N PHE A 637 26.43 26.07 -0.63
CA PHE A 637 26.79 26.05 0.78
C PHE A 637 26.04 24.93 1.49
N ARG A 638 26.67 24.28 2.48
CA ARG A 638 25.95 23.55 3.53
C ARG A 638 25.91 24.42 4.76
N TRP A 639 24.81 24.39 5.49
CA TRP A 639 24.67 25.18 6.72
C TRP A 639 24.04 24.36 7.83
N ALA A 640 24.25 24.81 9.07
CA ALA A 640 23.59 24.29 10.25
C ALA A 640 23.46 25.37 11.31
N LEU A 641 22.39 25.31 12.11
CA LEU A 641 22.20 26.17 13.26
C LEU A 641 22.54 25.38 14.53
N ASP A 642 23.34 25.99 15.41
CA ASP A 642 23.79 25.58 16.75
C ASP A 642 24.60 24.27 16.84
N ASP A 643 24.36 23.27 15.99
CA ASP A 643 25.17 22.05 15.86
C ASP A 643 25.76 21.90 14.44
N PRO A 644 27.08 22.05 14.25
CA PRO A 644 27.71 21.89 12.93
C PRO A 644 27.58 20.46 12.36
N ALA A 645 27.29 19.43 13.17
CA ALA A 645 27.05 18.08 12.67
C ALA A 645 25.80 17.96 11.79
N LEU A 646 24.87 18.92 11.89
CA LEU A 646 23.66 18.98 11.06
C LEU A 646 23.94 19.51 9.63
N ALA A 647 25.16 19.98 9.33
CA ALA A 647 25.57 20.54 8.03
C ALA A 647 25.78 19.47 6.94
N THR A 648 24.73 18.70 6.69
CA THR A 648 24.72 17.55 5.77
C THR A 648 24.40 17.96 4.33
N ALA A 649 24.38 16.99 3.41
CA ALA A 649 23.89 17.24 2.05
C ALA A 649 22.40 17.67 1.99
N ALA A 650 21.62 17.44 3.06
CA ALA A 650 20.21 17.84 3.12
C ALA A 650 20.02 19.36 3.37
N THR A 651 20.97 20.02 4.02
CA THR A 651 20.98 21.49 4.20
C THR A 651 21.77 22.20 3.10
N GLN A 652 22.12 21.51 2.01
CA GLN A 652 22.88 22.12 0.92
C GLN A 652 22.00 23.03 0.07
N VAL A 653 22.35 24.31 0.01
CA VAL A 653 21.70 25.33 -0.83
C VAL A 653 22.61 25.72 -2.00
N GLN A 654 22.05 25.74 -3.21
CA GLN A 654 22.78 26.11 -4.43
C GLN A 654 22.74 27.63 -4.66
N ILE A 655 23.83 28.21 -5.12
CA ILE A 655 23.85 29.59 -5.63
C ILE A 655 23.07 29.60 -6.96
N PRO A 656 22.02 30.42 -7.13
CA PRO A 656 21.27 30.47 -8.38
C PRO A 656 22.16 30.88 -9.57
N ALA A 657 21.91 30.28 -10.74
CA ALA A 657 22.71 30.55 -11.93
C ALA A 657 22.75 32.06 -12.27
N GLY A 658 23.95 32.62 -12.38
CA GLY A 658 24.18 34.05 -12.62
C GLY A 658 24.17 34.95 -11.37
N GLN A 659 24.00 34.40 -10.16
CA GLN A 659 24.16 35.10 -8.89
C GLN A 659 25.51 34.79 -8.23
N THR A 660 25.88 35.61 -7.24
CA THR A 660 27.10 35.48 -6.44
C THR A 660 26.83 35.17 -4.96
N SER A 661 25.57 35.00 -4.58
CA SER A 661 25.13 34.68 -3.23
C SER A 661 23.78 33.97 -3.25
N VAL A 662 23.34 33.46 -2.10
CA VAL A 662 22.02 32.87 -1.91
C VAL A 662 21.48 33.20 -0.52
N ASN A 663 20.15 33.35 -0.40
CA ASN A 663 19.49 33.58 0.88
C ASN A 663 18.91 32.27 1.44
N VAL A 664 19.13 32.02 2.73
CA VAL A 664 18.46 30.99 3.52
C VAL A 664 17.60 31.66 4.59
N ARG A 665 16.41 31.11 4.89
CA ARG A 665 15.55 31.59 5.99
C ARG A 665 15.54 30.57 7.11
N LEU A 666 15.97 30.98 8.30
CA LEU A 666 16.19 30.11 9.46
C LEU A 666 15.44 30.67 10.67
N ALA A 667 14.79 29.79 11.42
CA ALA A 667 14.13 30.11 12.68
C ALA A 667 14.98 29.59 13.86
N PRO A 668 15.43 30.47 14.78
CA PRO A 668 16.08 30.07 16.03
C PRO A 668 15.21 29.18 16.90
N ARG A 669 15.80 28.19 17.57
CA ARG A 669 15.05 27.22 18.42
C ARG A 669 15.14 27.51 19.91
N HIS A 670 16.13 28.28 20.30
CA HIS A 670 16.27 28.83 21.65
C HIS A 670 16.65 30.30 21.57
N ASP A 671 16.44 30.98 22.69
CA ASP A 671 16.84 32.35 22.94
C ASP A 671 18.34 32.46 23.22
N TRP A 672 18.82 33.67 23.51
CA TRP A 672 20.24 33.96 23.71
C TRP A 672 21.10 33.71 22.44
N LEU A 673 22.38 33.43 22.63
CA LEU A 673 23.40 33.22 21.59
C LEU A 673 23.10 31.97 20.75
N ASN A 674 22.83 32.17 19.47
CA ASN A 674 22.73 31.15 18.42
C ASN A 674 23.96 31.24 17.49
N ALA A 675 24.32 30.15 16.81
CA ALA A 675 25.46 30.08 15.90
C ALA A 675 25.11 29.40 14.56
N LEU A 676 25.20 30.15 13.45
CA LEU A 676 25.05 29.61 12.10
C LEU A 676 26.41 29.20 11.52
N TYR A 677 26.61 27.91 11.33
CA TYR A 677 27.77 27.30 10.69
C TYR A 677 27.54 27.20 9.18
N VAL A 678 28.48 27.66 8.35
CA VAL A 678 28.36 27.66 6.88
C VAL A 678 29.62 27.13 6.22
N TYR A 679 29.51 26.03 5.48
CA TYR A 679 30.57 25.37 4.74
C TYR A 679 30.45 25.66 3.23
N PRO A 680 31.52 26.08 2.54
CA PRO A 680 31.52 26.22 1.08
C PRO A 680 31.52 24.86 0.41
N VAL A 681 30.84 24.75 -0.74
CA VAL A 681 30.83 23.57 -1.60
C VAL A 681 31.11 23.98 -3.05
N ASP A 682 32.11 23.36 -3.66
CA ASP A 682 32.47 23.62 -5.05
C ASP A 682 31.56 22.90 -6.07
N ARG A 683 31.77 23.23 -7.34
CA ARG A 683 31.13 22.61 -8.51
C ARG A 683 31.41 21.11 -8.68
N ALA A 684 32.42 20.56 -7.99
CA ALA A 684 32.78 19.15 -8.01
C ALA A 684 32.20 18.37 -6.81
N GLY A 685 31.64 19.08 -5.83
CA GLY A 685 31.08 18.57 -4.59
C GLY A 685 32.07 18.48 -3.42
N ASN A 686 33.28 19.03 -3.56
CA ASN A 686 34.23 19.17 -2.45
C ASN A 686 33.68 20.16 -1.43
N VAL A 687 33.85 19.87 -0.14
CA VAL A 687 33.32 20.67 0.97
C VAL A 687 34.49 21.23 1.77
N GLY A 688 34.52 22.54 1.99
CA GLY A 688 35.58 23.17 2.78
C GLY A 688 35.65 22.58 4.20
N LYS A 689 36.86 22.47 4.75
CA LYS A 689 37.07 21.79 6.06
C LYS A 689 36.68 22.65 7.28
N THR A 690 36.62 23.96 7.09
CA THR A 690 36.35 24.94 8.15
C THR A 690 35.11 25.74 7.77
N PRO A 691 34.08 25.81 8.65
CA PRO A 691 32.92 26.64 8.41
C PRO A 691 33.22 28.11 8.74
N ALA A 692 32.53 29.02 8.07
CA ALA A 692 32.26 30.32 8.68
C ALA A 692 31.28 30.13 9.85
N VAL A 693 31.52 30.81 10.97
CA VAL A 693 30.63 30.81 12.14
C VAL A 693 30.05 32.21 12.27
N TYR A 694 28.72 32.29 12.23
CA TYR A 694 27.97 33.54 12.33
C TYR A 694 27.12 33.54 13.60
N SER A 695 27.61 34.22 14.63
CA SER A 695 26.99 34.33 15.94
C SER A 695 25.97 35.47 15.99
N PHE A 696 24.81 35.24 16.63
CA PHE A 696 23.77 36.26 16.79
C PHE A 696 22.93 35.99 18.06
N TYR A 697 22.27 37.02 18.58
CA TYR A 697 21.48 36.95 19.83
C TYR A 697 19.97 37.05 19.55
N VAL A 698 19.19 36.20 20.22
CA VAL A 698 17.76 35.98 19.97
C VAL A 698 16.92 36.25 21.22
N ASP A 699 15.77 36.90 21.04
CA ASP A 699 14.82 37.19 22.12
C ASP A 699 14.04 35.95 22.61
N ALA A 700 13.78 35.89 23.92
CA ALA A 700 13.04 34.85 24.65
C ALA A 700 11.63 34.55 24.11
N GLY A 701 11.05 35.47 23.34
CA GLY A 701 9.78 35.25 22.67
C GLY A 701 8.76 36.33 22.96
N PHE A 702 8.19 36.91 21.90
CA PHE A 702 6.93 37.62 22.02
C PHE A 702 5.85 36.67 22.57
N GLY A 703 4.98 37.23 23.43
CA GLY A 703 3.80 36.55 23.92
C GLY A 703 2.82 36.17 22.80
N PRO A 704 1.70 35.51 23.14
CA PRO A 704 0.66 35.22 22.16
C PRO A 704 0.14 36.51 21.51
N GLU A 705 -0.09 36.44 20.20
CA GLU A 705 -0.71 37.51 19.40
C GLU A 705 -2.13 37.80 19.90
N GLY A 706 -2.89 36.73 20.17
CA GLY A 706 -4.18 36.77 20.84
C GLY A 706 -4.25 35.70 21.92
N HIS A 707 -4.81 36.06 23.09
CA HIS A 707 -4.97 35.21 24.27
C HIS A 707 -6.31 35.49 24.95
N TRP A 708 -7.29 34.62 24.71
CA TRP A 708 -8.57 34.60 25.39
C TRP A 708 -8.50 33.63 26.56
N ARG A 709 -8.48 34.18 27.77
CA ARG A 709 -8.56 33.39 29.00
C ARG A 709 -9.92 32.76 29.20
N LEU A 710 -10.98 33.39 28.67
CA LEU A 710 -12.37 32.95 28.84
C LEU A 710 -12.84 32.97 30.32
N ASP A 711 -12.17 33.79 31.14
CA ASP A 711 -12.41 33.99 32.58
C ASP A 711 -13.69 34.78 32.91
N GLU A 712 -14.40 35.28 31.89
CA GLU A 712 -15.60 36.09 32.09
C GLU A 712 -16.75 35.30 32.73
N THR A 713 -17.52 35.97 33.60
CA THR A 713 -18.67 35.38 34.31
C THR A 713 -20.02 35.84 33.75
N SER A 714 -20.03 36.82 32.85
CA SER A 714 -21.24 37.38 32.23
C SER A 714 -20.91 38.17 30.95
N GLY A 715 -21.94 38.54 30.18
CA GLY A 715 -21.77 39.28 28.91
C GLY A 715 -21.50 38.36 27.72
N THR A 716 -21.26 38.96 26.55
CA THR A 716 -21.11 38.26 25.25
C THR A 716 -19.75 38.48 24.58
N THR A 717 -18.74 38.91 25.34
CA THR A 717 -17.40 39.24 24.81
C THR A 717 -16.34 38.55 25.65
N ALA A 718 -15.51 37.71 25.02
CA ALA A 718 -14.25 37.25 25.56
C ALA A 718 -13.18 38.31 25.30
N ALA A 719 -12.52 38.79 26.35
CA ALA A 719 -11.41 39.72 26.23
C ALA A 719 -10.18 39.03 25.65
N ASP A 720 -9.43 39.77 24.84
CA ASP A 720 -8.12 39.36 24.36
C ASP A 720 -7.03 40.06 25.18
N SER A 721 -6.16 39.26 25.79
CA SER A 721 -5.01 39.68 26.61
C SER A 721 -3.65 39.43 25.94
N GLY A 722 -3.64 39.15 24.64
CA GLY A 722 -2.45 39.01 23.81
C GLY A 722 -1.77 40.33 23.45
N ALA A 723 -0.73 40.26 22.61
CA ALA A 723 0.06 41.40 22.15
C ALA A 723 -0.75 42.45 21.37
N THR A 724 -1.91 42.04 20.82
CA THR A 724 -2.82 42.86 20.01
C THR A 724 -4.26 42.45 20.29
N THR A 725 -5.14 43.42 20.55
CA THR A 725 -6.48 43.12 21.08
C THR A 725 -7.47 42.72 19.97
N HIS A 726 -7.82 41.44 19.91
CA HIS A 726 -8.86 40.86 19.04
C HIS A 726 -10.00 40.26 19.89
N PRO A 727 -10.91 41.06 20.46
CA PRO A 727 -11.98 40.52 21.32
C PRO A 727 -12.87 39.55 20.52
N ALA A 728 -13.27 38.44 21.14
CA ALA A 728 -14.15 37.46 20.51
C ALA A 728 -15.58 37.59 21.04
N THR A 729 -16.54 37.83 20.15
CA THR A 729 -17.97 37.86 20.48
C THR A 729 -18.50 36.44 20.56
N ILE A 730 -19.08 36.05 21.70
CA ILE A 730 -19.73 34.75 21.89
C ILE A 730 -21.23 34.84 21.57
N ALA A 731 -21.77 33.80 20.93
CA ALA A 731 -23.16 33.77 20.47
C ALA A 731 -23.70 32.35 20.29
N GLY A 732 -25.00 32.24 20.03
CA GLY A 732 -25.73 30.95 19.98
C GLY A 732 -25.85 30.33 21.37
N GLY A 733 -25.79 28.99 21.44
CA GLY A 733 -25.75 28.23 22.70
C GLY A 733 -24.39 28.24 23.41
N ALA A 734 -23.67 29.36 23.37
CA ALA A 734 -22.42 29.57 24.11
C ALA A 734 -22.69 30.23 25.46
N THR A 735 -22.08 29.73 26.53
CA THR A 735 -22.26 30.25 27.90
C THR A 735 -20.96 30.16 28.70
N TRP A 736 -20.76 31.06 29.65
CA TRP A 736 -19.64 30.96 30.60
C TRP A 736 -19.79 29.76 31.55
N SER A 737 -18.68 29.12 31.89
CA SER A 737 -18.58 27.99 32.83
C SER A 737 -17.38 28.16 33.76
N GLY A 738 -17.24 27.30 34.77
CA GLY A 738 -15.97 27.15 35.49
C GLY A 738 -15.09 26.20 34.69
N GLY A 739 -14.04 26.71 34.05
CA GLY A 739 -13.28 25.97 33.04
C GLY A 739 -12.20 25.07 33.63
N ARG A 740 -10.97 25.21 33.14
CA ARG A 740 -9.79 24.55 33.71
C ARG A 740 -9.22 25.40 34.84
N VAL A 741 -9.09 26.71 34.63
CA VAL A 741 -8.60 27.69 35.62
C VAL A 741 -9.60 28.84 35.66
N ALA A 742 -10.17 29.13 36.84
CA ALA A 742 -11.21 30.15 37.01
C ALA A 742 -12.42 29.98 36.04
N GLY A 743 -12.49 30.72 34.94
CA GLY A 743 -13.62 30.65 33.99
C GLY A 743 -13.39 29.71 32.81
N GLY A 744 -14.28 29.75 31.81
CA GLY A 744 -14.23 28.95 30.59
C GLY A 744 -15.47 29.15 29.73
N LEU A 745 -15.43 28.71 28.46
CA LEU A 745 -16.53 28.80 27.52
C LEU A 745 -17.18 27.43 27.25
N ARG A 746 -18.39 27.21 27.78
CA ARG A 746 -19.25 26.07 27.46
C ARG A 746 -19.91 26.27 26.10
N LEU A 747 -19.86 25.22 25.27
CA LEU A 747 -20.44 25.15 23.94
C LEU A 747 -21.37 23.94 23.82
N ASP A 748 -22.57 24.17 23.31
CA ASP A 748 -23.69 23.20 23.21
C ASP A 748 -23.49 22.08 22.18
N GLY A 749 -22.48 22.17 21.30
CA GLY A 749 -22.29 21.28 20.16
C GLY A 749 -23.31 21.43 19.04
N GLY A 750 -24.09 22.52 19.03
CA GLY A 750 -25.15 22.76 18.05
C GLY A 750 -25.08 24.15 17.43
N THR A 751 -25.03 25.19 18.26
CA THR A 751 -25.12 26.59 17.82
C THR A 751 -24.12 27.54 18.50
N GLY A 752 -23.52 27.15 19.62
CA GLY A 752 -22.55 27.96 20.36
C GLY A 752 -21.24 28.17 19.59
N TYR A 753 -20.69 29.39 19.67
CA TYR A 753 -19.36 29.75 19.20
C TYR A 753 -18.86 31.06 19.83
N GLY A 754 -17.56 31.32 19.72
CA GLY A 754 -16.95 32.66 19.78
C GLY A 754 -16.32 33.04 18.44
N SER A 755 -16.35 34.32 18.06
CA SER A 755 -15.74 34.83 16.81
C SER A 755 -15.08 36.18 17.04
N THR A 756 -13.86 36.37 16.54
CA THR A 756 -13.28 37.70 16.36
C THR A 756 -13.95 38.44 15.19
N ASP A 757 -13.59 39.71 14.98
CA ASP A 757 -14.02 40.50 13.81
C ASP A 757 -13.19 40.24 12.54
N GLY A 758 -11.97 39.69 12.69
CA GLY A 758 -11.01 39.49 11.61
C GLY A 758 -9.90 38.49 11.96
N PRO A 759 -8.98 38.20 11.02
CA PRO A 759 -7.93 37.22 11.20
C PRO A 759 -6.95 37.66 12.30
N VAL A 760 -6.45 36.70 13.08
CA VAL A 760 -5.48 36.94 14.15
C VAL A 760 -4.06 36.60 13.68
N VAL A 761 -3.91 35.62 12.77
CA VAL A 761 -2.60 35.17 12.29
C VAL A 761 -2.57 34.97 10.78
N HIS A 762 -1.42 35.24 10.16
CA HIS A 762 -1.16 34.87 8.77
C HIS A 762 -0.87 33.37 8.69
N THR A 763 -1.78 32.64 8.05
CA THR A 763 -1.77 31.17 7.99
C THR A 763 -0.94 30.61 6.83
N ASP A 764 -0.38 31.45 5.97
CA ASP A 764 0.70 31.10 5.03
C ASP A 764 2.08 31.03 5.71
N ARG A 765 2.25 31.70 6.86
CA ARG A 765 3.50 31.77 7.65
C ARG A 765 3.50 30.81 8.82
N SER A 766 4.66 30.60 9.44
CA SER A 766 4.75 29.76 10.65
C SER A 766 3.87 30.31 11.76
N MET A 767 3.09 29.44 12.40
CA MET A 767 2.13 29.82 13.44
C MET A 767 1.91 28.69 14.43
N SER A 768 1.39 29.04 15.60
CA SER A 768 0.96 28.08 16.61
C SER A 768 -0.41 28.46 17.16
N VAL A 769 -1.20 27.44 17.50
CA VAL A 769 -2.48 27.58 18.19
C VAL A 769 -2.49 26.64 19.39
N SER A 770 -2.90 27.13 20.55
CA SER A 770 -3.09 26.31 21.76
C SER A 770 -4.45 26.57 22.40
N ALA A 771 -5.03 25.54 23.00
CA ALA A 771 -6.23 25.66 23.81
C ALA A 771 -6.30 24.50 24.81
N TRP A 772 -6.98 24.72 25.93
CA TRP A 772 -7.53 23.64 26.74
C TRP A 772 -8.94 23.30 26.25
N ALA A 773 -9.23 22.02 26.11
CA ALA A 773 -10.51 21.52 25.63
C ALA A 773 -11.02 20.34 26.48
N LEU A 774 -12.28 20.39 26.89
CA LEU A 774 -13.00 19.31 27.55
C LEU A 774 -14.11 18.82 26.62
N LEU A 775 -13.90 17.66 26.00
CA LEU A 775 -14.85 17.08 25.05
C LEU A 775 -15.97 16.32 25.78
N ASN A 776 -17.24 16.61 25.48
CA ASN A 776 -18.39 15.93 26.07
C ASN A 776 -19.06 14.92 25.12
N ASP A 777 -18.93 15.07 23.80
CA ASP A 777 -19.54 14.19 22.79
C ASP A 777 -18.49 13.72 21.76
N LYS A 778 -18.53 12.41 21.45
CA LYS A 778 -17.65 11.75 20.47
C LYS A 778 -18.36 11.33 19.18
N SER A 779 -19.68 11.52 19.09
CA SER A 779 -20.51 11.05 17.97
C SER A 779 -20.27 11.80 16.66
N LYS A 780 -19.70 13.00 16.73
CA LYS A 780 -19.52 13.95 15.62
C LYS A 780 -18.17 14.65 15.72
N ASN A 781 -17.71 15.21 14.60
CA ASN A 781 -16.56 16.11 14.61
C ASN A 781 -16.88 17.36 15.44
N SER A 782 -15.90 17.85 16.21
CA SER A 782 -16.06 18.97 17.14
C SER A 782 -14.83 19.87 17.11
N THR A 783 -14.97 21.10 16.61
CA THR A 783 -13.86 22.05 16.38
C THR A 783 -13.58 22.95 17.59
N VAL A 784 -12.37 22.90 18.14
CA VAL A 784 -11.95 23.77 19.25
C VAL A 784 -11.64 25.18 18.72
N VAL A 785 -10.75 25.29 17.72
CA VAL A 785 -10.32 26.56 17.12
C VAL A 785 -10.09 26.41 15.61
N SER A 786 -10.48 27.41 14.82
CA SER A 786 -10.12 27.55 13.39
C SER A 786 -10.02 29.03 12.99
N GLN A 787 -9.51 29.35 11.79
CA GLN A 787 -9.54 30.71 11.24
C GLN A 787 -10.08 30.70 9.80
N ASP A 788 -11.20 31.37 9.60
CA ASP A 788 -12.01 31.23 8.38
C ASP A 788 -11.39 31.89 7.15
N ALA A 789 -11.95 31.53 5.98
CA ALA A 789 -11.91 32.32 4.76
C ALA A 789 -13.34 32.45 4.20
N VAL A 790 -13.52 32.55 2.88
CA VAL A 790 -14.85 32.74 2.26
C VAL A 790 -15.63 31.41 2.19
N ARG A 791 -14.96 30.32 1.81
CA ARG A 791 -15.56 28.98 1.66
C ARG A 791 -15.05 27.97 2.69
N GLY A 792 -13.78 28.04 3.08
CA GLY A 792 -13.11 27.14 4.00
C GLY A 792 -12.47 27.84 5.20
N THR A 793 -11.38 27.25 5.70
CA THR A 793 -10.58 27.70 6.84
C THR A 793 -9.09 27.48 6.54
N GLY A 794 -8.19 28.26 7.12
CA GLY A 794 -6.74 28.12 6.93
C GLY A 794 -6.13 27.00 7.78
N PHE A 795 -6.68 26.77 8.97
CA PHE A 795 -6.33 25.68 9.88
C PHE A 795 -7.55 25.22 10.69
N GLN A 796 -7.48 24.03 11.30
CA GLN A 796 -8.52 23.50 12.19
C GLN A 796 -7.90 22.63 13.28
N LEU A 797 -8.17 22.95 14.55
CA LEU A 797 -7.82 22.12 15.71
C LEU A 797 -9.12 21.50 16.26
N TYR A 798 -9.29 20.18 16.11
CA TYR A 798 -10.59 19.53 16.33
C TYR A 798 -10.49 18.06 16.76
N TYR A 799 -11.60 17.54 17.31
CA TYR A 799 -11.82 16.10 17.45
C TYR A 799 -12.44 15.54 16.16
N SER A 800 -11.81 14.51 15.58
CA SER A 800 -12.34 13.75 14.45
C SER A 800 -13.06 12.50 14.95
N SER A 801 -14.37 12.40 14.71
CA SER A 801 -15.16 11.19 15.04
C SER A 801 -14.83 10.02 14.12
N GLY A 802 -14.48 10.28 12.86
CA GLY A 802 -14.06 9.26 11.90
C GLY A 802 -12.71 8.62 12.25
N SER A 803 -11.78 9.38 12.80
CA SER A 803 -10.48 8.89 13.28
C SER A 803 -10.51 8.46 14.75
N LYS A 804 -11.48 8.95 15.52
CA LYS A 804 -11.52 8.92 17.00
C LYS A 804 -10.26 9.50 17.64
N ARG A 805 -9.81 10.66 17.17
CA ARG A 805 -8.55 11.31 17.57
C ARG A 805 -8.66 12.82 17.61
N TRP A 806 -7.76 13.47 18.35
CA TRP A 806 -7.47 14.89 18.17
C TRP A 806 -6.67 15.08 16.88
N VAL A 807 -6.94 16.17 16.16
CA VAL A 807 -6.35 16.45 14.85
C VAL A 807 -6.05 17.94 14.75
N PHE A 808 -4.85 18.28 14.27
CA PHE A 808 -4.53 19.61 13.74
C PHE A 808 -4.41 19.52 12.22
N SER A 809 -5.17 20.35 11.51
CA SER A 809 -5.27 20.33 10.04
C SER A 809 -4.89 21.65 9.41
N LYS A 810 -4.31 21.59 8.21
CA LYS A 810 -4.12 22.72 7.30
C LYS A 810 -4.69 22.41 5.93
N PHE A 811 -5.09 23.45 5.23
CA PHE A 811 -5.79 23.40 3.94
C PHE A 811 -4.94 24.09 2.86
N ASP A 812 -5.09 23.67 1.60
CA ASP A 812 -4.34 24.18 0.44
C ASP A 812 -4.93 25.46 -0.17
N ALA A 813 -6.26 25.60 -0.20
CA ALA A 813 -6.94 26.77 -0.79
C ALA A 813 -8.37 26.98 -0.26
N ASP A 814 -8.92 28.17 -0.54
CA ASP A 814 -10.31 28.56 -0.23
C ASP A 814 -11.34 27.99 -1.22
N VAL A 815 -11.42 26.66 -1.32
CA VAL A 815 -12.31 25.93 -2.23
C VAL A 815 -13.11 24.85 -1.52
N ASP A 816 -14.15 24.34 -2.18
CA ASP A 816 -14.96 23.23 -1.64
C ASP A 816 -14.13 21.93 -1.59
N ASP A 817 -13.59 21.54 -2.75
CA ASP A 817 -12.73 20.38 -3.00
C ASP A 817 -11.26 20.63 -2.59
N LYS A 818 -11.07 21.07 -1.35
CA LYS A 818 -9.76 21.38 -0.74
C LYS A 818 -8.96 20.14 -0.33
N THR A 819 -7.64 20.16 -0.53
CA THR A 819 -6.73 19.17 0.04
C THR A 819 -6.45 19.50 1.50
N ILE A 820 -6.39 18.47 2.35
CA ILE A 820 -6.23 18.62 3.80
C ILE A 820 -5.05 17.77 4.27
N ILE A 821 -4.06 18.41 4.87
CA ILE A 821 -2.98 17.73 5.61
C ILE A 821 -3.33 17.71 7.10
N ARG A 822 -3.00 16.61 7.79
CA ARG A 822 -3.43 16.34 9.17
C ARG A 822 -2.30 15.77 10.01
N ALA A 823 -2.00 16.40 11.13
CA ALA A 823 -1.32 15.77 12.25
C ALA A 823 -2.38 15.18 13.20
N ILE A 824 -2.25 13.93 13.61
CA ILE A 824 -3.30 13.13 14.30
C ILE A 824 -2.73 12.55 15.60
N SER A 825 -3.46 12.60 16.71
CA SER A 825 -2.99 12.03 17.99
C SER A 825 -2.90 10.50 17.98
N ASP A 826 -2.05 9.92 18.82
CA ASP A 826 -1.87 8.47 18.89
C ASP A 826 -3.04 7.79 19.64
N ALA A 827 -3.47 8.41 20.75
CA ALA A 827 -4.52 7.92 21.62
C ALA A 827 -5.91 8.54 21.36
N GLU A 828 -6.97 7.79 21.64
CA GLU A 828 -8.34 8.30 21.68
C GLU A 828 -8.54 9.14 22.95
N PRO A 829 -9.12 10.36 22.87
CA PRO A 829 -9.34 11.19 24.05
C PRO A 829 -10.43 10.63 24.96
N THR A 830 -10.40 10.98 26.25
CA THR A 830 -11.47 10.63 27.21
C THR A 830 -12.42 11.81 27.38
N THR A 831 -13.74 11.56 27.32
CA THR A 831 -14.76 12.60 27.52
C THR A 831 -14.81 13.10 28.96
N GLY A 832 -15.17 14.37 29.16
CA GLY A 832 -15.27 14.99 30.49
C GLY A 832 -13.93 15.35 31.13
N ILE A 833 -12.83 15.32 30.36
CA ILE A 833 -11.47 15.56 30.86
C ILE A 833 -10.79 16.67 30.04
N TRP A 834 -10.28 17.67 30.74
CA TRP A 834 -9.47 18.75 30.16
C TRP A 834 -8.19 18.21 29.50
N THR A 835 -8.01 18.50 28.22
CA THR A 835 -6.85 18.12 27.40
C THR A 835 -6.22 19.38 26.81
N HIS A 836 -4.89 19.52 26.89
CA HIS A 836 -4.16 20.60 26.20
C HIS A 836 -3.92 20.18 24.77
N LEU A 837 -4.20 21.05 23.82
CA LEU A 837 -3.98 20.81 22.41
C LEU A 837 -3.16 21.96 21.86
N THR A 838 -2.00 21.64 21.27
CA THR A 838 -1.18 22.64 20.57
C THR A 838 -0.91 22.17 19.15
N GLY A 839 -1.36 22.95 18.17
CA GLY A 839 -1.02 22.78 16.76
C GLY A 839 0.08 23.74 16.35
N VAL A 840 1.11 23.26 15.67
CA VAL A 840 2.22 24.10 15.15
C VAL A 840 2.34 23.87 13.65
N TRP A 841 2.45 24.96 12.89
CA TRP A 841 2.74 24.96 11.46
C TRP A 841 4.09 25.63 11.22
N ASP A 842 5.00 24.88 10.61
CA ASP A 842 6.32 25.32 10.13
C ASP A 842 6.21 25.57 8.63
N ALA A 843 6.17 26.85 8.22
CA ALA A 843 6.06 27.22 6.82
C ALA A 843 7.34 26.96 6.00
N PRO A 844 8.57 27.24 6.49
CA PRO A 844 9.82 26.90 5.78
C PRO A 844 9.96 25.42 5.41
N HIS A 845 9.76 24.50 6.35
CA HIS A 845 9.83 23.04 6.09
C HIS A 845 8.50 22.46 5.60
N ARG A 846 7.42 23.24 5.66
CA ARG A 846 6.04 22.86 5.31
C ARG A 846 5.52 21.69 6.15
N GLN A 847 5.74 21.73 7.48
CA GLN A 847 5.38 20.65 8.40
C GLN A 847 4.31 21.07 9.42
N LEU A 848 3.34 20.19 9.67
CA LEU A 848 2.41 20.29 10.79
C LEU A 848 2.93 19.44 11.95
N ARG A 849 2.77 19.95 13.18
CA ARG A 849 2.95 19.19 14.41
C ARG A 849 1.70 19.31 15.29
N LEU A 850 1.35 18.22 15.99
CA LEU A 850 0.31 18.19 17.01
C LEU A 850 0.89 17.69 18.33
N TYR A 851 0.69 18.47 19.39
CA TYR A 851 1.02 18.13 20.76
C TYR A 851 -0.27 17.96 21.57
N VAL A 852 -0.30 16.93 22.42
CA VAL A 852 -1.41 16.66 23.35
C VAL A 852 -0.82 16.61 24.75
N ASN A 853 -1.38 17.38 25.69
CA ASN A 853 -0.83 17.55 27.05
C ASN A 853 0.68 17.91 27.06
N GLY A 854 1.12 18.68 26.07
CA GLY A 854 2.51 19.14 25.91
C GLY A 854 3.47 18.09 25.35
N ILE A 855 2.99 16.90 25.00
CA ILE A 855 3.80 15.82 24.40
C ILE A 855 3.54 15.80 22.88
N LEU A 856 4.61 15.76 22.08
CA LEU A 856 4.50 15.59 20.62
C LEU A 856 3.84 14.25 20.30
N GLN A 857 2.79 14.27 19.48
CA GLN A 857 2.08 13.07 19.02
C GLN A 857 2.32 12.80 17.54
N SER A 858 2.44 13.84 16.72
CA SER A 858 2.54 13.67 15.27
C SER A 858 3.25 14.84 14.61
N THR A 859 4.14 14.51 13.67
CA THR A 859 4.76 15.42 12.71
C THR A 859 4.38 14.95 11.31
N THR A 860 3.82 15.83 10.48
CA THR A 860 3.33 15.49 9.13
C THR A 860 3.78 16.53 8.09
N GLY A 861 4.45 16.08 7.03
CA GLY A 861 4.94 16.91 5.94
C GLY A 861 6.11 16.26 5.19
N PRO A 862 6.73 16.95 4.22
CA PRO A 862 6.41 18.31 3.78
C PRO A 862 5.08 18.37 3.01
N PHE A 863 4.27 19.39 3.29
CA PHE A 863 3.05 19.72 2.54
C PHE A 863 3.45 20.12 1.12
N PRO A 864 2.97 19.44 0.05
CA PRO A 864 3.50 19.65 -1.29
C PRO A 864 3.05 20.96 -1.94
N TYR A 865 1.97 21.57 -1.45
CA TYR A 865 1.38 22.80 -1.98
C TYR A 865 2.08 24.05 -1.45
N ALA A 866 1.79 25.20 -2.07
CA ALA A 866 2.17 26.51 -1.56
C ALA A 866 1.31 26.83 -0.32
N PRO A 867 1.87 27.44 0.75
CA PRO A 867 1.07 27.92 1.85
C PRO A 867 0.11 29.03 1.38
N TRP A 868 -1.14 28.93 1.79
CA TRP A 868 -2.20 29.92 1.55
C TRP A 868 -2.67 30.54 2.86
N ASP A 869 -3.08 31.81 2.79
CA ASP A 869 -3.55 32.62 3.93
C ASP A 869 -5.07 32.82 3.94
N ALA A 870 -5.72 32.31 5.00
CA ALA A 870 -7.12 32.50 5.32
C ALA A 870 -7.34 33.81 6.08
N THR A 871 -7.93 34.80 5.39
CA THR A 871 -8.06 36.19 5.86
C THR A 871 -9.38 36.53 6.56
N GLY A 872 -10.16 35.52 6.96
CA GLY A 872 -11.39 35.66 7.74
C GLY A 872 -11.18 35.50 9.25
N PRO A 873 -12.25 35.60 10.06
CA PRO A 873 -12.10 35.68 11.50
C PRO A 873 -11.73 34.37 12.18
N LEU A 874 -11.06 34.48 13.34
CA LEU A 874 -10.79 33.35 14.22
C LEU A 874 -12.11 32.90 14.88
N GLN A 875 -12.38 31.60 14.81
CA GLN A 875 -13.52 30.94 15.42
C GLN A 875 -13.07 30.10 16.60
N ILE A 876 -13.75 30.26 17.74
CA ILE A 876 -13.71 29.33 18.87
C ILE A 876 -15.00 28.51 18.79
N GLY A 877 -14.87 27.19 18.68
CA GLY A 877 -16.02 26.27 18.79
C GLY A 877 -16.72 25.85 17.51
N ARG A 878 -16.26 26.20 16.30
CA ARG A 878 -16.84 25.78 15.00
C ARG A 878 -15.83 25.91 13.86
N VAL A 879 -16.14 25.38 12.68
CA VAL A 879 -15.33 25.54 11.45
C VAL A 879 -16.19 25.95 10.26
N ARG A 880 -15.63 26.68 9.29
CA ARG A 880 -16.26 26.98 8.01
C ARG A 880 -15.89 25.98 6.91
N SER A 881 -16.90 25.48 6.20
CA SER A 881 -16.78 24.53 5.09
C SER A 881 -17.92 24.72 4.10
N HIS A 882 -17.61 24.75 2.80
CA HIS A 882 -18.57 25.05 1.72
C HIS A 882 -19.34 26.36 1.93
N GLY A 883 -18.69 27.35 2.56
CA GLY A 883 -19.25 28.66 2.91
C GLY A 883 -20.11 28.68 4.17
N ALA A 884 -20.50 27.51 4.71
CA ALA A 884 -21.35 27.35 5.89
C ALA A 884 -20.55 26.95 7.14
N TYR A 885 -21.12 27.18 8.33
CA TYR A 885 -20.54 26.72 9.60
C TYR A 885 -21.01 25.31 9.96
N ILE A 886 -20.07 24.47 10.39
CA ILE A 886 -20.29 23.08 10.80
C ILE A 886 -19.38 22.70 11.99
N GLU A 887 -19.54 21.46 12.47
CA GLU A 887 -18.68 20.82 13.49
C GLU A 887 -18.55 21.63 14.80
N ASN A 888 -19.67 22.18 15.27
CA ASN A 888 -19.74 22.91 16.54
C ASN A 888 -19.26 22.04 17.71
N PHE A 889 -18.42 22.62 18.58
CA PHE A 889 -17.81 21.92 19.71
C PHE A 889 -18.84 21.59 20.79
N ALA A 890 -18.89 20.32 21.19
CA ALA A 890 -19.69 19.85 22.31
C ALA A 890 -18.81 19.69 23.54
N GLY A 891 -18.69 20.71 24.38
CA GLY A 891 -17.67 20.74 25.42
C GLY A 891 -17.44 22.09 26.09
N ASP A 892 -16.34 22.20 26.82
CA ASP A 892 -15.81 23.45 27.35
C ASP A 892 -14.45 23.75 26.69
N VAL A 893 -14.16 25.03 26.46
CA VAL A 893 -12.89 25.53 25.94
C VAL A 893 -12.36 26.61 26.89
N ASP A 894 -11.04 26.63 27.10
CA ASP A 894 -10.35 27.52 28.04
C ASP A 894 -8.95 27.91 27.49
N ASP A 895 -8.42 29.06 27.89
CA ASP A 895 -7.05 29.53 27.68
C ASP A 895 -6.57 29.42 26.21
N VAL A 896 -7.38 29.94 25.28
CA VAL A 896 -7.09 29.92 23.84
C VAL A 896 -6.00 30.94 23.52
N LYS A 897 -4.94 30.49 22.83
CA LYS A 897 -3.77 31.31 22.47
C LYS A 897 -3.34 31.08 21.02
N ILE A 898 -2.93 32.14 20.34
CA ILE A 898 -2.42 32.14 18.96
C ILE A 898 -1.06 32.85 18.91
N TRP A 899 -0.10 32.33 18.13
CA TRP A 899 1.20 32.95 17.91
C TRP A 899 1.51 33.08 16.42
N LYS A 900 2.13 34.21 16.03
CA LYS A 900 2.72 34.47 14.69
C LYS A 900 4.08 33.77 14.46
N ARG A 901 4.35 32.69 15.20
CA ARG A 901 5.61 31.94 15.19
C ARG A 901 5.35 30.47 15.51
N GLU A 902 6.32 29.62 15.20
CA GLU A 902 6.36 28.30 15.82
C GLU A 902 6.72 28.44 17.31
N LEU A 903 6.09 27.61 18.14
CA LEU A 903 6.54 27.37 19.51
C LEU A 903 7.59 26.26 19.48
N SER A 904 8.67 26.45 20.24
CA SER A 904 9.76 25.48 20.31
C SER A 904 9.41 24.34 21.26
N ASP A 905 9.69 23.10 20.83
CA ASP A 905 9.74 21.91 21.69
C ASP A 905 11.15 21.57 22.19
N ASP A 906 12.15 22.38 21.85
CA ASP A 906 13.51 22.34 22.41
C ASP A 906 13.53 22.92 23.84
N PRO A 907 14.29 22.37 24.81
CA PRO A 907 14.43 22.96 26.13
C PRO A 907 15.11 24.33 26.05
N ARG A 908 14.49 25.37 26.62
CA ARG A 908 15.14 26.69 26.72
C ARG A 908 16.39 26.60 27.61
N THR A 909 17.48 27.23 27.20
CA THR A 909 18.74 27.18 27.93
C THR A 909 18.90 28.30 28.97
N VAL A 910 19.64 27.97 30.04
CA VAL A 910 20.24 28.85 31.06
C VAL A 910 19.38 29.26 32.26
N ASN A 911 18.14 29.76 32.13
CA ASN A 911 17.48 30.46 33.27
C ASN A 911 16.41 29.69 34.07
N ASP A 912 15.77 28.64 33.53
CA ASP A 912 14.92 27.74 34.35
C ASP A 912 14.78 26.32 33.72
N PRO A 913 15.59 25.34 34.16
CA PRO A 913 15.49 23.95 33.72
C PRO A 913 14.16 23.25 34.11
N ALA A 914 13.39 23.79 35.05
CA ALA A 914 12.15 23.16 35.52
C ALA A 914 10.94 23.41 34.60
N LEU A 915 11.00 24.44 33.75
CA LEU A 915 9.91 24.78 32.82
C LEU A 915 9.94 23.96 31.51
N GLY A 916 11.10 23.42 31.11
CA GLY A 916 11.23 22.63 29.88
C GLY A 916 11.05 23.47 28.61
N ASN A 917 10.35 22.92 27.62
CA ASN A 917 10.01 23.65 26.39
C ASN A 917 8.70 24.45 26.52
N GLU A 918 8.45 25.37 25.59
CA GLU A 918 7.32 26.32 25.68
C GLU A 918 5.95 25.63 25.74
N ILE A 919 5.80 24.56 24.96
CA ILE A 919 4.55 23.81 24.80
C ILE A 919 4.27 22.94 26.04
N ALA A 920 5.33 22.35 26.59
CA ALA A 920 5.34 21.59 27.84
C ALA A 920 4.90 22.45 29.03
N ALA A 921 5.45 23.66 29.17
CA ALA A 921 5.14 24.58 30.25
C ALA A 921 3.63 24.92 30.31
N MET A 922 3.01 25.23 29.17
CA MET A 922 1.58 25.55 29.09
C MET A 922 0.66 24.36 29.41
N ALA A 923 1.10 23.13 29.17
CA ALA A 923 0.35 21.94 29.58
C ALA A 923 0.39 21.69 31.10
N LYS A 924 1.41 22.24 31.79
CA LYS A 924 1.73 22.00 33.20
C LYS A 924 1.28 23.12 34.14
N GLN A 925 1.23 24.36 33.65
CA GLN A 925 1.02 25.57 34.44
C GLN A 925 -0.27 26.32 34.04
N PRO A 926 -0.94 27.00 34.99
CA PRO A 926 -0.74 26.88 36.43
C PRO A 926 -1.23 25.51 36.94
N PRO A 927 -0.70 25.01 38.09
CA PRO A 927 -1.24 23.83 38.75
C PRO A 927 -2.63 24.13 39.31
N ILE A 928 -3.53 23.15 39.22
CA ILE A 928 -4.92 23.27 39.69
C ILE A 928 -5.06 22.48 40.99
N GLN A 929 -5.34 23.17 42.10
CA GLN A 929 -5.62 22.50 43.37
C GLN A 929 -6.97 21.76 43.27
N ARG A 930 -6.93 20.42 43.40
CA ARG A 930 -8.10 19.53 43.38
C ARG A 930 -8.60 19.18 44.76
N GLY A 931 -7.72 19.21 45.75
CA GLY A 931 -8.05 18.94 47.14
C GLY A 931 -7.22 19.78 48.09
N TRP A 932 -7.85 20.18 49.18
CA TRP A 932 -7.24 20.83 50.34
C TRP A 932 -7.95 20.32 51.60
N TRP A 933 -7.28 19.52 52.42
CA TRP A 933 -7.80 19.04 53.69
C TRP A 933 -6.97 19.68 54.80
N THR A 934 -7.53 20.69 55.46
CA THR A 934 -6.88 21.45 56.53
C THR A 934 -7.01 20.79 57.91
N PHE A 935 -7.88 19.78 58.05
CA PHE A 935 -8.10 19.05 59.30
C PHE A 935 -8.53 19.90 60.53
N GLU A 936 -9.12 21.06 60.28
CA GLU A 936 -9.61 22.02 61.27
C GLU A 936 -10.95 21.64 61.94
N GLU A 937 -11.55 20.49 61.58
CA GLU A 937 -12.88 20.12 62.08
C GLU A 937 -12.92 19.86 63.60
N GLY A 938 -11.82 19.38 64.18
CA GLY A 938 -11.66 19.08 65.61
C GLY A 938 -12.56 17.97 66.19
N ALA A 939 -13.61 17.56 65.47
CA ALA A 939 -14.56 16.52 65.86
C ALA A 939 -15.24 15.90 64.62
N GLY A 940 -15.87 14.73 64.82
CA GLY A 940 -16.55 13.99 63.75
C GLY A 940 -15.65 12.99 63.03
N THR A 941 -16.06 12.54 61.85
CA THR A 941 -15.41 11.43 61.11
C THR A 941 -15.13 11.76 59.64
N THR A 942 -15.09 13.03 59.28
CA THR A 942 -14.88 13.47 57.89
C THR A 942 -14.11 14.79 57.89
N ALA A 943 -12.99 14.84 57.17
CA ALA A 943 -12.34 16.09 56.80
C ALA A 943 -12.96 16.63 55.50
N ALA A 944 -13.36 17.89 55.50
CA ALA A 944 -13.86 18.59 54.33
C ALA A 944 -12.72 18.84 53.34
N ASN A 945 -13.08 18.90 52.06
CA ASN A 945 -12.22 19.51 51.06
C ASN A 945 -12.53 21.01 51.01
N SER A 946 -11.56 21.86 51.31
CA SER A 946 -11.69 23.31 51.34
C SER A 946 -11.61 23.96 49.96
N THR A 947 -11.32 23.21 48.88
CA THR A 947 -11.39 23.76 47.50
C THR A 947 -12.81 23.76 46.94
N ASP A 948 -13.54 22.66 47.12
CA ASP A 948 -14.96 22.50 46.77
C ASP A 948 -15.58 21.28 47.49
N SER A 949 -16.89 21.08 47.36
CA SER A 949 -17.61 20.01 48.06
C SER A 949 -17.34 18.58 47.57
N ARG A 950 -16.43 18.36 46.60
CA ARG A 950 -16.04 17.04 46.11
C ARG A 950 -14.90 16.47 46.95
N TRP A 951 -14.78 15.14 46.95
CA TRP A 951 -13.73 14.39 47.64
C TRP A 951 -13.52 14.71 49.14
N PRO A 952 -14.57 14.79 49.98
CA PRO A 952 -14.36 14.80 51.43
C PRO A 952 -13.64 13.50 51.86
N ALA A 953 -12.72 13.60 52.82
CA ALA A 953 -11.94 12.45 53.30
C ALA A 953 -12.57 11.86 54.57
N ALA A 954 -13.13 10.65 54.47
CA ALA A 954 -13.73 9.95 55.59
C ALA A 954 -12.65 9.29 56.47
N LEU A 955 -12.68 9.54 57.78
CA LEU A 955 -11.78 8.96 58.77
C LEU A 955 -12.21 7.52 59.12
N GLY A 956 -11.24 6.66 59.39
CA GLY A 956 -11.48 5.26 59.73
C GLY A 956 -10.39 4.63 60.59
N GLY A 957 -10.69 3.45 61.15
CA GLY A 957 -9.72 2.58 61.83
C GLY A 957 -9.03 3.17 63.06
N GLY A 958 -9.64 4.11 63.76
CA GLY A 958 -9.01 4.77 64.93
C GLY A 958 -8.12 5.96 64.59
N ALA A 959 -8.31 6.56 63.41
CA ALA A 959 -7.99 7.97 63.19
C ALA A 959 -8.85 8.86 64.10
N GLY A 960 -8.29 10.00 64.51
CA GLY A 960 -8.96 11.02 65.33
C GLY A 960 -8.42 12.41 65.04
N TRP A 961 -8.72 13.36 65.93
CA TRP A 961 -8.32 14.75 65.82
C TRP A 961 -7.32 15.13 66.91
N SER A 962 -6.28 15.88 66.53
CA SER A 962 -5.40 16.60 67.44
C SER A 962 -5.73 18.09 67.39
N GLY A 963 -5.44 18.82 68.47
CA GLY A 963 -5.62 20.28 68.57
C GLY A 963 -4.27 21.01 68.64
N ASP A 964 -3.28 20.46 67.94
CA ASP A 964 -1.89 20.92 67.92
C ASP A 964 -1.34 20.75 66.49
N GLY A 965 -2.02 21.37 65.53
CA GLY A 965 -1.65 21.44 64.10
C GLY A 965 -0.34 22.18 63.84
N PHE A 966 0.09 22.24 62.57
CA PHE A 966 1.33 22.91 62.19
C PHE A 966 1.21 24.44 62.31
N ASP A 967 0.03 24.99 62.04
CA ASP A 967 -0.28 26.43 62.17
C ASP A 967 -0.83 26.80 63.55
N GLY A 968 -0.97 25.82 64.45
CA GLY A 968 -1.59 25.95 65.77
C GLY A 968 -3.09 25.60 65.81
N GLY A 969 -3.66 25.13 64.70
CA GLY A 969 -5.04 24.64 64.56
C GLY A 969 -5.20 23.14 64.87
N GLY A 970 -6.02 22.47 64.07
CA GLY A 970 -6.30 21.04 64.13
C GLY A 970 -5.27 20.18 63.39
N ALA A 971 -5.36 18.86 63.56
CA ALA A 971 -4.65 17.90 62.70
C ALA A 971 -5.33 16.52 62.74
N LEU A 972 -5.09 15.72 61.70
CA LEU A 972 -5.47 14.31 61.64
C LEU A 972 -4.49 13.47 62.45
N SER A 973 -4.93 12.91 63.57
CA SER A 973 -4.10 12.06 64.44
C SER A 973 -4.29 10.57 64.13
N LEU A 974 -3.18 9.83 63.99
CA LEU A 974 -3.15 8.46 63.48
C LEU A 974 -2.34 7.51 64.37
N ASN A 975 -2.92 6.33 64.63
CA ASN A 975 -2.48 5.38 65.65
C ASN A 975 -1.39 4.38 65.21
N GLY A 976 -0.77 4.53 64.05
CA GLY A 976 0.30 3.65 63.56
C GLY A 976 -0.09 2.20 63.22
N THR A 977 -1.37 1.82 63.34
CA THR A 977 -1.78 0.41 63.20
C THR A 977 -2.99 0.20 62.30
N THR A 978 -3.98 1.10 62.39
CA THR A 978 -5.27 0.95 61.71
C THR A 978 -5.87 2.27 61.23
N GLY A 979 -5.42 3.42 61.74
CA GLY A 979 -5.98 4.74 61.45
C GLY A 979 -5.69 5.24 60.02
N TYR A 980 -6.67 5.85 59.37
CA TYR A 980 -6.53 6.50 58.07
C TYR A 980 -7.65 7.52 57.81
N ALA A 981 -7.49 8.36 56.79
CA ALA A 981 -8.60 9.02 56.11
C ALA A 981 -8.59 8.69 54.60
N THR A 982 -9.75 8.69 53.93
CA THR A 982 -9.83 8.37 52.50
C THR A 982 -10.95 9.09 51.75
N THR A 983 -10.66 9.51 50.51
CA THR A 983 -11.63 10.13 49.60
C THR A 983 -12.51 9.07 48.91
N PRO A 984 -13.76 9.39 48.48
CA PRO A 984 -14.65 8.45 47.79
C PRO A 984 -14.19 8.02 46.38
N SER A 985 -13.31 8.79 45.73
CA SER A 985 -12.80 8.53 44.38
C SER A 985 -11.51 9.31 44.14
N ALA A 986 -10.86 9.14 42.99
CA ALA A 986 -9.60 9.81 42.66
C ALA A 986 -9.77 11.34 42.53
N PRO A 987 -9.04 12.16 43.31
CA PRO A 987 -8.90 13.60 43.04
C PRO A 987 -7.84 13.89 41.96
N LEU A 988 -6.88 12.98 41.72
CA LEU A 988 -5.79 13.17 40.76
C LEU A 988 -5.78 12.10 39.66
N ARG A 989 -5.26 12.49 38.48
CA ARG A 989 -4.90 11.57 37.39
C ARG A 989 -3.40 11.27 37.48
N THR A 990 -3.05 10.18 38.13
CA THR A 990 -1.65 9.79 38.43
C THR A 990 -0.88 9.20 37.25
N ASP A 991 -1.52 9.13 36.08
CA ASP A 991 -0.92 8.92 34.77
C ASP A 991 -0.47 10.22 34.07
N HIS A 992 -0.85 11.39 34.60
CA HIS A 992 -0.41 12.70 34.13
C HIS A 992 0.43 13.42 35.18
N SER A 993 0.98 14.60 34.88
CA SER A 993 1.70 15.41 35.87
C SER A 993 0.80 15.83 37.04
N TYR A 994 1.27 15.61 38.27
CA TYR A 994 0.59 15.99 39.51
C TYR A 994 1.59 16.38 40.61
N ALA A 995 1.09 17.03 41.66
CA ALA A 995 1.83 17.24 42.89
C ALA A 995 0.94 17.01 44.13
N VAL A 996 1.57 16.57 45.22
CA VAL A 996 0.91 16.39 46.53
C VAL A 996 1.80 16.95 47.63
N THR A 997 1.20 17.59 48.64
CA THR A 997 1.90 18.14 49.81
C THR A 997 1.18 17.77 51.10
N ALA A 998 1.93 17.73 52.21
CA ALA A 998 1.41 17.57 53.56
C ALA A 998 2.42 18.08 54.59
N TRP A 999 1.93 18.62 55.70
CA TRP A 999 2.69 18.71 56.94
C TRP A 999 2.52 17.42 57.75
N VAL A 1000 3.61 16.94 58.35
CA VAL A 1000 3.61 15.69 59.13
C VAL A 1000 4.43 15.79 60.41
N ARG A 1001 3.96 15.16 61.48
CA ARG A 1001 4.67 15.04 62.76
C ARG A 1001 4.68 13.58 63.19
N LEU A 1002 5.85 12.94 63.19
CA LEU A 1002 6.00 11.56 63.65
C LEU A 1002 5.84 11.50 65.17
N SER A 1003 5.02 10.58 65.69
CA SER A 1003 5.01 10.30 67.14
C SER A 1003 6.34 9.68 67.57
N GLY A 1004 6.93 10.23 68.62
CA GLY A 1004 8.05 9.61 69.35
C GLY A 1004 7.91 9.76 70.86
N ASP A 1005 8.59 8.88 71.59
CA ASP A 1005 8.80 9.01 73.03
C ASP A 1005 10.25 9.43 73.33
N ASP A 1006 10.55 9.63 74.62
CA ASP A 1006 11.90 10.00 75.10
C ASP A 1006 12.98 8.95 74.81
N THR A 1007 12.63 7.78 74.25
CA THR A 1007 13.57 6.67 73.98
C THR A 1007 14.18 6.70 72.58
N CYS A 1008 13.80 7.65 71.71
CA CYS A 1008 14.42 7.86 70.40
C CYS A 1008 14.34 6.59 69.50
N VAL A 1009 13.16 5.96 69.48
CA VAL A 1009 12.86 4.79 68.62
C VAL A 1009 12.14 5.23 67.36
N LEU A 1010 12.82 5.11 66.22
CA LEU A 1010 12.26 5.38 64.89
C LEU A 1010 11.40 4.20 64.38
N PRO A 1011 10.45 4.44 63.44
CA PRO A 1011 9.66 3.37 62.82
C PRO A 1011 10.54 2.30 62.14
N SER A 1012 10.35 1.04 62.55
CA SER A 1012 11.09 -0.12 62.05
C SER A 1012 10.57 -0.69 60.72
N HIS A 1013 9.65 0.02 60.06
CA HIS A 1013 9.00 -0.35 58.81
C HIS A 1013 8.61 0.90 58.02
N ALA A 1014 8.18 0.72 56.76
CA ALA A 1014 7.67 1.82 55.94
C ALA A 1014 6.33 2.34 56.48
N ILE A 1015 6.14 3.67 56.46
CA ILE A 1015 4.87 4.32 56.81
C ILE A 1015 4.53 5.39 55.76
N THR A 1016 3.25 5.58 55.47
CA THR A 1016 2.78 6.41 54.35
C THR A 1016 1.87 7.52 54.80
N VAL A 1017 2.21 8.73 54.40
CA VAL A 1017 1.46 9.96 54.63
C VAL A 1017 0.36 10.09 53.58
N LEU A 1018 0.72 10.02 52.30
CA LEU A 1018 -0.22 10.10 51.17
C LEU A 1018 0.05 9.01 50.15
N ALA A 1019 -1.02 8.42 49.62
CA ALA A 1019 -0.99 7.48 48.51
C ALA A 1019 -2.29 7.58 47.70
N GLN A 1020 -2.29 7.13 46.44
CA GLN A 1020 -3.54 6.97 45.67
C GLN A 1020 -3.68 5.53 45.19
N ASP A 1021 -4.79 4.88 45.57
CA ASP A 1021 -4.93 3.42 45.51
C ASP A 1021 -5.43 2.90 44.16
N GLY A 1022 -4.64 2.06 43.50
CA GLY A 1022 -5.10 1.25 42.37
C GLY A 1022 -5.73 -0.08 42.79
N ALA A 1023 -5.70 -1.03 41.86
CA ALA A 1023 -6.21 -2.38 42.08
C ALA A 1023 -5.38 -3.16 43.13
N ALA A 1024 -4.07 -3.34 42.88
CA ALA A 1024 -3.18 -4.11 43.74
C ALA A 1024 -2.13 -3.26 44.49
N TYR A 1025 -1.79 -2.07 43.99
CA TYR A 1025 -0.79 -1.17 44.57
C TYR A 1025 -1.34 0.26 44.60
N SER A 1026 -0.76 1.14 45.39
CA SER A 1026 -0.91 2.59 45.19
C SER A 1026 0.04 3.07 44.09
N SER A 1027 -0.36 4.09 43.31
CA SER A 1027 0.47 4.65 42.21
C SER A 1027 1.67 5.44 42.71
N PHE A 1028 1.49 6.13 43.84
CA PHE A 1028 2.56 6.80 44.57
C PHE A 1028 2.43 6.56 46.08
N TYR A 1029 3.54 6.85 46.77
CA TYR A 1029 3.67 6.79 48.22
C TYR A 1029 4.55 7.97 48.65
N LEU A 1030 4.00 8.93 49.38
CA LEU A 1030 4.74 9.98 50.07
C LEU A 1030 4.83 9.59 51.55
N GLY A 1031 6.03 9.53 52.13
CA GLY A 1031 6.22 9.18 53.53
C GLY A 1031 7.63 8.69 53.83
N TYR A 1032 7.75 7.75 54.77
CA TYR A 1032 9.03 7.27 55.30
C TYR A 1032 9.35 5.88 54.74
N ARG A 1033 10.57 5.67 54.26
CA ARG A 1033 11.01 4.40 53.65
C ARG A 1033 12.37 3.96 54.19
N LEU A 1034 12.50 2.65 54.39
CA LEU A 1034 13.76 2.01 54.74
C LEU A 1034 14.49 1.60 53.46
N ILE A 1035 15.59 2.27 53.17
CA ILE A 1035 16.41 2.11 51.97
C ILE A 1035 17.64 1.26 52.32
N ALA A 1036 18.00 0.31 51.47
CA ALA A 1036 19.13 -0.59 51.73
C ALA A 1036 20.46 0.05 51.31
N GLU A 1037 21.18 0.66 52.24
CA GLU A 1037 22.51 1.23 52.03
C GLU A 1037 23.58 0.30 52.58
N ASN A 1038 24.49 -0.16 51.73
CA ASN A 1038 25.54 -1.14 52.09
C ASN A 1038 25.02 -2.41 52.81
N GLY A 1039 23.75 -2.77 52.59
CA GLY A 1039 23.07 -3.90 53.23
C GLY A 1039 22.39 -3.59 54.57
N VAL A 1040 22.41 -2.33 55.03
CA VAL A 1040 21.71 -1.83 56.22
C VAL A 1040 20.45 -1.07 55.79
N ALA A 1041 19.35 -1.26 56.51
CA ALA A 1041 18.12 -0.50 56.30
C ALA A 1041 18.23 0.89 56.95
N VAL A 1042 18.39 1.93 56.13
CA VAL A 1042 18.52 3.34 56.54
C VAL A 1042 17.20 4.07 56.30
N PRO A 1043 16.67 4.84 57.26
CA PRO A 1043 15.39 5.53 57.11
C PRO A 1043 15.53 6.86 56.36
N HIS A 1044 14.70 7.09 55.35
CA HIS A 1044 14.61 8.37 54.63
C HIS A 1044 13.15 8.82 54.48
N TRP A 1045 12.93 10.13 54.42
CA TRP A 1045 11.72 10.63 53.77
C TRP A 1045 11.80 10.30 52.28
N SER A 1046 10.67 9.95 51.67
CA SER A 1046 10.63 9.52 50.28
C SER A 1046 9.33 9.88 49.59
N PHE A 1047 9.45 10.27 48.32
CA PHE A 1047 8.38 10.19 47.36
C PHE A 1047 8.70 9.04 46.40
N SER A 1048 7.80 8.06 46.35
CA SER A 1048 7.98 6.80 45.62
C SER A 1048 6.86 6.56 44.63
N THR A 1049 7.14 5.95 43.48
CA THR A 1049 6.14 5.54 42.48
C THR A 1049 6.38 4.14 41.96
N THR A 1050 5.31 3.45 41.53
CA THR A 1050 5.38 2.17 40.78
C THR A 1050 4.98 2.39 39.32
N PRO A 1051 5.68 1.77 38.34
CA PRO A 1051 5.46 2.02 36.91
C PRO A 1051 4.09 1.54 36.38
N ASP A 1052 3.44 0.59 37.05
CA ASP A 1052 2.16 0.03 36.62
C ASP A 1052 1.34 -0.54 37.81
N ALA A 1053 0.06 -0.83 37.58
CA ALA A 1053 -0.87 -1.27 38.62
C ALA A 1053 -0.68 -2.74 39.11
N ALA A 1054 0.27 -3.48 38.54
CA ALA A 1054 0.55 -4.89 38.82
C ALA A 1054 1.99 -5.14 39.32
N SER A 1055 2.92 -4.22 39.09
CA SER A 1055 4.30 -4.26 39.58
C SER A 1055 4.42 -3.73 41.02
N GLY A 1056 5.19 -4.45 41.83
CA GLY A 1056 5.54 -4.05 43.19
C GLY A 1056 6.91 -3.35 43.31
N THR A 1057 7.55 -3.03 42.18
CA THR A 1057 8.85 -2.33 42.14
C THR A 1057 8.64 -0.83 42.28
N LEU A 1058 9.31 -0.22 43.27
CA LEU A 1058 9.25 1.20 43.54
C LEU A 1058 10.54 1.91 43.08
N THR A 1059 10.38 3.08 42.45
CA THR A 1059 11.46 4.07 42.33
C THR A 1059 11.30 5.07 43.46
N HIS A 1060 12.39 5.38 44.16
CA HIS A 1060 12.41 6.25 45.34
C HIS A 1060 13.23 7.51 45.06
N ALA A 1061 12.62 8.69 45.11
CA ALA A 1061 13.34 9.92 45.46
C ALA A 1061 13.38 10.01 46.99
N ILE A 1062 14.52 10.32 47.58
CA ILE A 1062 14.76 10.23 49.04
C ILE A 1062 15.32 11.53 49.63
N SER A 1063 15.18 11.75 50.95
CA SER A 1063 15.85 12.86 51.63
C SER A 1063 17.36 12.69 51.56
N ALA A 1064 18.09 13.81 51.39
CA ALA A 1064 19.54 13.79 51.28
C ALA A 1064 20.20 13.26 52.56
N GLU A 1065 19.67 13.67 53.72
CA GLU A 1065 20.03 13.11 55.02
C GLU A 1065 19.02 12.02 55.44
N PRO A 1066 19.46 10.97 56.17
CA PRO A 1066 18.58 10.04 56.85
C PRO A 1066 17.69 10.72 57.89
N VAL A 1067 16.53 10.13 58.16
CA VAL A 1067 15.64 10.55 59.26
C VAL A 1067 16.25 10.09 60.59
N ASP A 1068 16.58 11.02 61.46
CA ASP A 1068 17.04 10.75 62.83
C ASP A 1068 15.98 11.16 63.87
N CYS A 1069 16.32 11.05 65.16
CA CYS A 1069 15.40 11.34 66.25
C CYS A 1069 15.01 12.83 66.38
N SER A 1070 15.65 13.76 65.67
CA SER A 1070 15.20 15.17 65.64
C SER A 1070 13.88 15.35 64.86
N ALA A 1071 13.52 14.39 64.01
CA ALA A 1071 12.24 14.37 63.29
C ALA A 1071 11.05 13.87 64.14
N LEU A 1072 11.31 13.28 65.31
CA LEU A 1072 10.26 12.85 66.23
C LEU A 1072 9.64 14.06 66.92
N ASN A 1073 8.31 14.12 66.96
CA ASN A 1073 7.50 15.20 67.51
C ASN A 1073 7.77 16.59 66.88
N THR A 1074 8.42 16.63 65.70
CA THR A 1074 8.71 17.84 64.93
C THR A 1074 7.88 17.88 63.64
N TRP A 1075 7.22 19.01 63.36
CA TRP A 1075 6.53 19.22 62.08
C TRP A 1075 7.52 19.30 60.91
N THR A 1076 7.28 18.50 59.87
CA THR A 1076 8.06 18.45 58.62
C THR A 1076 7.10 18.60 57.44
N HIS A 1077 7.38 19.51 56.51
CA HIS A 1077 6.63 19.61 55.26
C HIS A 1077 7.22 18.66 54.21
N LEU A 1078 6.37 17.84 53.59
CA LEU A 1078 6.75 16.94 52.51
C LEU A 1078 5.98 17.30 51.24
N ALA A 1079 6.66 17.38 50.10
CA ALA A 1079 6.02 17.48 48.80
C ALA A 1079 6.59 16.46 47.80
N GLY A 1080 5.69 15.78 47.10
CA GLY A 1080 6.00 14.90 45.98
C GLY A 1080 5.49 15.51 44.67
N VAL A 1081 6.36 15.65 43.67
CA VAL A 1081 5.99 16.14 42.33
C VAL A 1081 6.30 15.05 41.31
N TYR A 1082 5.33 14.70 40.47
CA TYR A 1082 5.52 13.85 39.29
C TYR A 1082 5.38 14.69 38.02
N ASP A 1083 6.39 14.62 37.16
CA ASP A 1083 6.39 15.20 35.82
C ASP A 1083 6.32 14.08 34.78
N GLU A 1084 5.16 13.96 34.12
CA GLU A 1084 4.92 12.99 33.07
C GLU A 1084 5.84 13.19 31.85
N GLN A 1085 6.23 14.42 31.54
CA GLN A 1085 6.93 14.76 30.30
C GLN A 1085 8.44 14.52 30.43
N SER A 1086 9.07 15.02 31.51
CA SER A 1086 10.48 14.72 31.80
C SER A 1086 10.68 13.32 32.40
N LYS A 1087 9.57 12.62 32.70
CA LYS A 1087 9.53 11.32 33.37
C LYS A 1087 10.34 11.33 34.67
N GLN A 1088 10.18 12.39 35.47
CA GLN A 1088 10.85 12.57 36.76
C GLN A 1088 9.85 12.54 37.92
N ILE A 1089 10.29 11.99 39.05
CA ILE A 1089 9.71 12.29 40.37
C ILE A 1089 10.68 13.16 41.15
N ARG A 1090 10.16 14.09 41.96
CA ARG A 1090 10.94 14.95 42.87
C ARG A 1090 10.39 14.86 44.29
N LEU A 1091 11.29 14.85 45.28
CA LEU A 1091 10.96 15.01 46.69
C LEU A 1091 11.46 16.36 47.20
N TYR A 1092 10.59 17.10 47.89
CA TYR A 1092 10.96 18.27 48.66
C TYR A 1092 10.68 18.02 50.14
N VAL A 1093 11.59 18.47 51.00
CA VAL A 1093 11.46 18.42 52.46
C VAL A 1093 11.65 19.85 52.98
N ASN A 1094 10.72 20.35 53.79
CA ASN A 1094 10.70 21.73 54.31
C ASN A 1094 10.90 22.80 53.21
N GLY A 1095 10.25 22.58 52.06
CA GLY A 1095 10.31 23.46 50.89
C GLY A 1095 11.53 23.26 49.99
N GLN A 1096 12.55 22.51 50.43
CA GLN A 1096 13.82 22.34 49.70
C GLN A 1096 13.83 21.05 48.87
N LEU A 1097 14.19 21.14 47.58
CA LEU A 1097 14.40 19.99 46.71
C LEU A 1097 15.54 19.12 47.28
N ASN A 1098 15.25 17.84 47.53
CA ASN A 1098 16.20 16.90 48.12
C ASN A 1098 16.74 15.89 47.09
N ASP A 1099 15.87 15.31 46.28
CA ASP A 1099 16.25 14.31 45.26
C ASP A 1099 15.26 14.34 44.09
N GLN A 1100 15.75 13.94 42.92
CA GLN A 1100 14.95 13.77 41.70
C GLN A 1100 15.39 12.50 40.96
N ARG A 1101 14.42 11.70 40.49
CA ARG A 1101 14.70 10.40 39.87
C ARG A 1101 13.91 10.17 38.58
N PRO A 1102 14.54 9.59 37.54
CA PRO A 1102 13.84 9.13 36.36
C PRO A 1102 12.94 7.94 36.71
N VAL A 1103 11.75 7.92 36.12
CA VAL A 1103 10.76 6.85 36.20
C VAL A 1103 10.29 6.46 34.80
N THR A 1104 9.63 5.32 34.63
CA THR A 1104 9.22 4.84 33.28
C THR A 1104 7.78 5.23 32.90
N GLY A 1105 6.93 5.59 33.85
CA GLY A 1105 5.55 6.01 33.59
C GLY A 1105 4.71 6.12 34.85
N GLY A 1106 3.50 6.67 34.69
CA GLY A 1106 2.44 6.67 35.70
C GLY A 1106 1.20 5.97 35.14
N TRP A 1107 0.24 5.68 36.02
CA TRP A 1107 -1.02 4.99 35.68
C TRP A 1107 -2.16 5.52 36.56
N ALA A 1108 -3.40 5.47 36.06
CA ALA A 1108 -4.56 6.04 36.75
C ALA A 1108 -4.98 5.21 37.98
N ALA A 1109 -4.85 5.79 39.17
CA ALA A 1109 -5.30 5.20 40.43
C ALA A 1109 -6.70 5.69 40.85
N GLY A 1110 -7.29 5.01 41.83
CA GLY A 1110 -8.58 5.31 42.47
C GLY A 1110 -8.47 6.27 43.66
N ALA A 1111 -9.09 5.94 44.80
CA ALA A 1111 -9.20 6.84 45.95
C ALA A 1111 -7.85 7.26 46.57
N LEU A 1112 -7.71 8.54 46.90
CA LEU A 1112 -6.63 9.05 47.75
C LEU A 1112 -6.76 8.47 49.18
N GLN A 1113 -5.64 8.01 49.71
CA GLN A 1113 -5.43 7.55 51.07
C GLN A 1113 -4.55 8.55 51.81
N ILE A 1114 -4.92 8.86 53.04
CA ILE A 1114 -4.16 9.69 53.97
C ILE A 1114 -3.87 8.81 55.19
N GLY A 1115 -2.59 8.65 55.53
CA GLY A 1115 -2.14 7.82 56.65
C GLY A 1115 -1.94 6.33 56.38
N ARG A 1116 -2.06 5.86 55.14
CA ARG A 1116 -1.79 4.46 54.74
C ARG A 1116 -1.55 4.33 53.22
N ALA A 1117 -1.18 3.13 52.78
CA ALA A 1117 -1.12 2.77 51.35
C ALA A 1117 -1.72 1.39 51.08
N LYS A 1118 -1.73 0.98 49.80
CA LYS A 1118 -2.05 -0.37 49.34
C LYS A 1118 -0.84 -1.03 48.69
N TYR A 1119 -0.53 -2.25 49.10
CA TYR A 1119 0.52 -3.07 48.52
C TYR A 1119 0.06 -4.53 48.43
N ARG A 1120 0.15 -5.16 47.24
CA ARG A 1120 -0.36 -6.51 46.96
C ARG A 1120 -1.81 -6.73 47.40
N SER A 1121 -2.66 -5.73 47.14
CA SER A 1121 -4.09 -5.67 47.48
C SER A 1121 -4.41 -5.56 48.98
N ALA A 1122 -3.40 -5.50 49.86
CA ALA A 1122 -3.57 -5.28 51.30
C ALA A 1122 -3.33 -3.80 51.65
N ALA A 1123 -4.03 -3.30 52.66
CA ALA A 1123 -3.72 -2.00 53.26
C ALA A 1123 -2.50 -2.14 54.19
N VAL A 1124 -1.51 -1.27 54.01
CA VAL A 1124 -0.18 -1.33 54.65
C VAL A 1124 0.33 0.07 55.02
N ASP A 1125 1.50 0.13 55.63
CA ASP A 1125 2.27 1.35 55.89
C ASP A 1125 1.47 2.43 56.65
N TYR A 1126 0.79 2.03 57.73
CA TYR A 1126 -0.03 2.94 58.55
C TYR A 1126 0.83 3.99 59.27
N PHE A 1127 0.47 5.27 59.15
CA PHE A 1127 1.20 6.37 59.76
C PHE A 1127 0.94 6.46 61.27
N SER A 1128 2.00 6.79 62.03
CA SER A 1128 1.96 6.98 63.48
C SER A 1128 2.35 8.41 63.81
N GLY A 1129 1.38 9.24 64.15
CA GLY A 1129 1.57 10.68 64.33
C GLY A 1129 0.44 11.50 63.73
N ASP A 1130 0.71 12.79 63.55
CA ASP A 1130 -0.25 13.76 63.06
C ASP A 1130 0.06 14.17 61.61
N ILE A 1131 -0.99 14.41 60.83
CA ILE A 1131 -0.92 14.90 59.45
C ILE A 1131 -1.81 16.15 59.33
N ASP A 1132 -1.31 17.17 58.65
CA ASP A 1132 -1.94 18.47 58.52
C ASP A 1132 -1.74 19.04 57.09
N ASP A 1133 -2.59 20.01 56.71
CA ASP A 1133 -2.56 20.79 55.47
C ASP A 1133 -2.24 19.97 54.20
N VAL A 1134 -3.04 18.93 53.97
CA VAL A 1134 -2.88 18.06 52.81
C VAL A 1134 -3.42 18.75 51.55
N ARG A 1135 -2.58 18.88 50.52
CA ARG A 1135 -2.98 19.50 49.24
C ARG A 1135 -2.67 18.58 48.06
N ALA A 1136 -3.53 18.60 47.06
CA ALA A 1136 -3.42 17.77 45.85
C ALA A 1136 -3.64 18.62 44.60
N TYR A 1137 -2.71 18.55 43.63
CA TYR A 1137 -2.68 19.39 42.43
C TYR A 1137 -2.62 18.58 41.13
N THR A 1138 -3.41 18.98 40.13
CA THR A 1138 -3.21 18.59 38.72
C THR A 1138 -2.22 19.55 38.07
N GLY A 1139 -1.19 19.06 37.38
CA GLY A 1139 -0.03 19.86 36.99
C GLY A 1139 1.11 19.77 38.01
N ILE A 1140 2.23 20.46 37.76
CA ILE A 1140 3.39 20.45 38.67
C ILE A 1140 3.43 21.74 39.51
N LEU A 1141 3.88 21.64 40.76
CA LEU A 1141 4.34 22.79 41.50
C LEU A 1141 5.78 23.13 41.05
N THR A 1142 6.07 24.41 40.85
CA THR A 1142 7.45 24.90 40.70
C THR A 1142 8.14 24.94 42.06
N ASP A 1143 9.47 24.98 42.08
CA ASP A 1143 10.26 25.05 43.33
C ASP A 1143 9.81 26.24 44.21
N ARG A 1144 9.56 27.41 43.59
CA ARG A 1144 9.01 28.60 44.27
C ARG A 1144 7.62 28.35 44.86
N GLN A 1145 6.72 27.68 44.13
CA GLN A 1145 5.38 27.35 44.64
C GLN A 1145 5.45 26.35 45.81
N VAL A 1146 6.38 25.38 45.78
CA VAL A 1146 6.59 24.45 46.91
C VAL A 1146 7.14 25.19 48.14
N VAL A 1147 8.07 26.13 47.96
CA VAL A 1147 8.56 27.02 49.03
C VAL A 1147 7.42 27.88 49.58
N ASN A 1148 6.60 28.48 48.73
CA ASN A 1148 5.47 29.30 49.15
C ASN A 1148 4.47 28.49 50.00
N ILE A 1149 4.09 27.27 49.57
CA ILE A 1149 3.24 26.39 50.39
C ILE A 1149 3.91 26.07 51.74
N ALA A 1150 5.19 25.70 51.74
CA ALA A 1150 5.95 25.40 52.96
C ALA A 1150 6.14 26.62 53.90
N MET A 1151 5.86 27.83 53.44
CA MET A 1151 5.87 29.07 54.22
C MET A 1151 4.47 29.66 54.45
N ASN A 1152 3.42 28.95 54.03
CA ASN A 1152 2.02 29.41 54.01
C ASN A 1152 1.79 30.75 53.28
N LEU A 1153 2.47 30.93 52.14
CA LEU A 1153 2.38 32.08 51.24
C LEU A 1153 1.51 31.78 49.99
N PRO A 1154 0.95 32.80 49.32
CA PRO A 1154 0.19 32.62 48.07
C PRO A 1154 1.01 31.97 46.93
N LEU A 1155 0.33 31.24 46.04
CA LEU A 1155 0.97 30.58 44.89
C LEU A 1155 1.41 31.54 43.78
N ASP A 1156 0.78 32.71 43.67
CA ASP A 1156 0.96 33.69 42.58
C ASP A 1156 1.92 34.84 42.97
N GLY A 1157 2.78 34.64 43.98
CA GLY A 1157 3.69 35.63 44.54
C GLY A 1157 5.12 35.53 44.02
#